data_AF-A0A829VX12-F1
#
_entry.id   AF-A0A829VX12-F1
#
_cell.length_a   1.000
_cell.length_b   1.000
_cell.length_c   1.000
_cell.angle_alpha   90.00
_cell.angle_beta   90.00
_cell.angle_gamma   90.00
#
_symmetry.space_group_name_H-M   'P 1'
#
loop_
_entity.id
_entity.type
_entity.pdbx_description
1 polymer ?
#
loop_
_entity_poly.entity_id
_entity_poly.type
_entity_poly.pdbx_seq_one_letter_code
_entity_poly.pdbx_strand_id
1 'polypeptide(L)'
;MTATTPEQTTPAAEQDLATQYRLLSRLRSDCEYFLGAGQRSEKDLWAGSVTAQISKMRELYDAVPEKPEWLTEQDIIRYERQMSPPAMPVLDEEEISDLVDVVLCADDVTLDTREWLKEICDFFGGGHKKSTKANVFRAFYGKLDTDYTTKTGDYLHITAMDDGLAFEIEGQRFSFSYRELADRIDRLILQGIYPFSAEDSMLDDYAIPDEADEMNGAGKELEDMGGQPEPLDGEQTIADFLRLGSGVSGGKQKIYRAVLAMQSKKDRQVFIKQEYGWYSISSQGRRLEATPTNGIMIEYRTGEQHFRQQLSWAEVERHIVELVRQDVYLTEEEKEELEALEEQHLTEEELLEDSLPSVQAEPEIRQITLFDIAPKTDTYEDTDGSDHDNLFDKNTTEPEQLPFKESDRIYYRGQLYEILRFLHDGRTVEIGEISQLQNLAGFKIRERVPLSEIADSKLLKNSYSEGEIAEMVVGAVQSGDNSGETKEALKAALQVNQANDGYADAVMKDFDSRVSGRGLNYHYSEEHHLYDGGAKTKCKNNIAAIRLLKELQTQGRMATAEEQITLARFVGWGGLANALTPGKSGWESEYEEIKSLLTEEELLSAQESTLTAYYTEQSVIGHVYRALERFGFRGGNILDPAMGTGNFYSVLPESMENSKLYGVELDTVSGEIARQLYPEAEIQVKGFEQTSYPDHFFDAVIGNIPFNSIRVDDPRYNRHNFRIHDYFLAKSLDQVRPGGIVAVITSKYTMDKANSKARRYLALILSILVDTFFSRISLTMLPVPNSHNTSCVLS
;
A
#
# COMPACT_ATOMS: atom_id res chain seq x y z
N MET A 1 -34.75 90.62 28.64
CA MET A 1 -35.31 89.41 29.27
C MET A 1 -36.43 88.92 28.39
N THR A 2 -36.26 87.76 27.76
CA THR A 2 -37.33 86.77 27.57
C THR A 2 -36.62 85.50 27.14
N ALA A 3 -36.65 84.53 28.06
CA ALA A 3 -36.01 83.23 27.97
C ALA A 3 -36.73 82.36 26.94
N THR A 4 -35.96 81.63 26.15
CA THR A 4 -36.41 80.49 25.36
C THR A 4 -36.34 79.25 26.25
N THR A 5 -37.50 78.71 26.59
CA THR A 5 -37.72 77.49 27.36
C THR A 5 -37.49 76.25 26.48
N PRO A 6 -36.96 75.13 27.00
CA PRO A 6 -36.80 73.89 26.25
C PRO A 6 -38.06 73.02 26.32
N GLU A 7 -38.53 72.47 25.19
CA GLU A 7 -39.58 71.44 25.11
C GLU A 7 -38.97 70.18 24.47
N GLN A 8 -38.64 69.16 25.27
CA GLN A 8 -39.48 68.04 25.72
C GLN A 8 -39.50 66.89 24.69
N THR A 9 -38.53 65.97 24.83
CA THR A 9 -38.58 64.61 24.28
C THR A 9 -39.71 63.83 24.97
N THR A 10 -40.57 63.22 24.16
CA THR A 10 -41.76 62.48 24.59
C THR A 10 -41.44 61.26 25.49
N PRO A 11 -42.17 61.02 26.60
CA PRO A 11 -41.94 59.90 27.53
C PRO A 11 -42.00 58.49 26.89
N ALA A 12 -42.72 58.35 25.78
CA ALA A 12 -42.88 57.09 25.08
C ALA A 12 -41.60 56.64 24.33
N ALA A 13 -40.80 57.59 23.83
CA ALA A 13 -39.56 57.28 23.12
C ALA A 13 -38.44 56.84 24.08
N GLU A 14 -38.38 57.43 25.27
CA GLU A 14 -37.42 57.04 26.33
C GLU A 14 -37.73 55.66 26.93
N GLN A 15 -39.03 55.31 27.07
CA GLN A 15 -39.44 53.97 27.53
C GLN A 15 -39.14 52.87 26.51
N ASP A 16 -39.26 53.16 25.21
CA ASP A 16 -38.93 52.20 24.15
C ASP A 16 -37.42 51.96 24.09
N LEU A 17 -36.61 53.01 24.19
CA LEU A 17 -35.15 52.92 24.19
C LEU A 17 -34.61 52.13 25.40
N ALA A 18 -35.13 52.40 26.60
CA ALA A 18 -34.78 51.65 27.80
C ALA A 18 -35.17 50.16 27.71
N THR A 19 -36.18 49.83 26.90
CA THR A 19 -36.60 48.45 26.66
C THR A 19 -35.66 47.75 25.67
N GLN A 20 -35.21 48.46 24.64
CA GLN A 20 -34.19 47.96 23.69
C GLN A 20 -32.85 47.66 24.39
N TYR A 21 -32.35 48.54 25.27
CA TYR A 21 -31.11 48.25 26.03
C TYR A 21 -31.24 47.06 26.97
N ARG A 22 -32.39 46.89 27.64
CA ARG A 22 -32.64 45.74 28.52
C ARG A 22 -32.68 44.43 27.75
N LEU A 23 -33.33 44.43 26.59
CA LEU A 23 -33.37 43.26 25.73
C LEU A 23 -31.99 42.93 25.17
N LEU A 24 -31.22 43.93 24.73
CA LEU A 24 -29.85 43.74 24.25
C LEU A 24 -28.93 43.18 25.34
N SER A 25 -29.06 43.65 26.59
CA SER A 25 -28.32 43.10 27.73
C SER A 25 -28.71 41.65 28.02
N ARG A 26 -29.99 41.29 27.88
CA ARG A 26 -30.46 39.91 28.04
C ARG A 26 -29.88 39.01 26.96
N LEU A 27 -29.94 39.44 25.70
CA LEU A 27 -29.40 38.68 24.57
C LEU A 27 -27.91 38.39 24.74
N ARG A 28 -27.13 39.38 25.22
CA ARG A 28 -25.71 39.19 25.54
C ARG A 28 -25.48 38.13 26.63
N SER A 29 -26.24 38.19 27.73
CA SER A 29 -26.12 37.19 28.81
C SER A 29 -26.49 35.79 28.34
N ASP A 30 -27.46 35.65 27.44
CA ASP A 30 -27.82 34.36 26.86
C ASP A 30 -26.69 33.82 25.96
N CYS A 31 -25.99 34.67 25.21
CA CYS A 31 -24.78 34.30 24.45
C CYS A 31 -23.62 33.87 25.38
N GLU A 32 -23.38 34.59 26.48
CA GLU A 32 -22.36 34.23 27.47
C GLU A 32 -22.68 32.90 28.17
N TYR A 33 -23.95 32.67 28.50
CA TYR A 33 -24.40 31.41 29.09
C TYR A 33 -24.25 30.26 28.09
N PHE A 34 -24.71 30.43 26.84
CA PHE A 34 -24.57 29.44 25.77
C PHE A 34 -23.12 29.01 25.54
N LEU A 35 -22.16 29.95 25.57
CA LEU A 35 -20.74 29.67 25.39
C LEU A 35 -20.03 29.13 26.64
N GLY A 36 -20.61 29.34 27.82
CA GLY A 36 -20.07 28.88 29.11
C GLY A 36 -20.81 27.65 29.64
N ALA A 37 -21.70 27.87 30.62
CA ALA A 37 -22.36 26.81 31.38
C ALA A 37 -23.57 26.16 30.68
N GLY A 38 -24.08 26.78 29.61
CA GLY A 38 -25.28 26.35 28.89
C GLY A 38 -25.07 25.22 27.88
N GLN A 39 -23.89 24.59 27.88
CA GLN A 39 -23.57 23.43 27.03
C GLN A 39 -23.91 23.63 25.53
N ARG A 40 -23.89 24.87 25.03
CA ARG A 40 -24.29 25.23 23.66
C ARG A 40 -25.71 24.81 23.26
N SER A 41 -26.65 24.80 24.21
CA SER A 41 -28.07 24.49 23.95
C SER A 41 -28.82 25.72 23.43
N GLU A 42 -29.40 25.63 22.22
CA GLU A 42 -30.17 26.72 21.60
C GLU A 42 -31.48 27.03 22.35
N LYS A 43 -31.97 26.11 23.17
CA LYS A 43 -33.17 26.31 24.00
C LYS A 43 -32.99 27.40 25.06
N ASP A 44 -31.74 27.69 25.40
CA ASP A 44 -31.38 28.71 26.39
C ASP A 44 -31.20 30.11 25.76
N LEU A 45 -31.31 30.22 24.42
CA LEU A 45 -31.28 31.49 23.71
C LEU A 45 -32.69 32.09 23.60
N TRP A 46 -32.83 33.37 23.93
CA TRP A 46 -34.09 34.10 23.84
C TRP A 46 -34.75 34.03 22.46
N ALA A 47 -33.97 34.07 21.37
CA ALA A 47 -34.46 34.01 20.00
C ALA A 47 -34.66 32.58 19.47
N GLY A 48 -34.31 31.55 20.26
CA GLY A 48 -34.52 30.13 19.93
C GLY A 48 -33.55 29.51 18.91
N SER A 49 -32.68 30.30 18.26
CA SER A 49 -31.56 29.80 17.45
C SER A 49 -30.40 30.78 17.46
N VAL A 50 -29.18 30.29 17.20
CA VAL A 50 -27.98 31.15 17.14
C VAL A 50 -28.13 32.26 16.09
N THR A 51 -28.59 31.91 14.88
CA THR A 51 -28.75 32.86 13.77
C THR A 51 -29.78 33.95 14.08
N ALA A 52 -30.91 33.58 14.70
CA ALA A 52 -31.94 34.54 15.08
C ALA A 52 -31.48 35.44 16.24
N GLN A 53 -30.72 34.87 17.18
CA GLN A 53 -30.16 35.60 18.33
C GLN A 53 -29.19 36.70 17.86
N ILE A 54 -28.21 36.36 17.02
CA ILE A 54 -27.22 37.31 16.50
C ILE A 54 -27.88 38.36 15.60
N SER A 55 -28.83 37.95 14.74
CA SER A 55 -29.57 38.88 13.89
C SER A 55 -30.35 39.90 14.73
N LYS A 56 -31.01 39.46 15.82
CA LYS A 56 -31.73 40.36 16.70
C LYS A 56 -30.82 41.26 17.52
N MET A 57 -29.65 40.77 17.93
CA MET A 57 -28.63 41.59 18.58
C MET A 57 -28.12 42.71 17.65
N ARG A 58 -27.84 42.42 16.38
CA ARG A 58 -27.44 43.42 15.38
C ARG A 58 -28.53 44.47 15.15
N GLU A 59 -29.76 44.02 14.93
CA GLU A 59 -30.91 44.90 14.73
C GLU A 59 -31.08 45.89 15.90
N LEU A 60 -31.02 45.40 17.15
CA LEU A 60 -31.16 46.24 18.34
C LEU A 60 -29.93 47.11 18.59
N TYR A 61 -28.72 46.59 18.32
CA TYR A 61 -27.49 47.35 18.44
C TYR A 61 -27.46 48.52 17.46
N ASP A 62 -27.96 48.34 16.23
CA ASP A 62 -28.03 49.39 15.22
C ASP A 62 -29.14 50.40 15.50
N ALA A 63 -30.26 49.96 16.09
CA ALA A 63 -31.40 50.80 16.42
C ALA A 63 -31.14 51.78 17.59
N VAL A 64 -30.21 51.46 18.51
CA VAL A 64 -29.89 52.37 19.63
C VAL A 64 -28.95 53.51 19.19
N PRO A 65 -29.27 54.78 19.54
CA PRO A 65 -28.52 55.96 19.10
C PRO A 65 -27.18 56.12 19.82
N GLU A 66 -27.09 55.72 21.10
CA GLU A 66 -25.84 55.69 21.86
C GLU A 66 -25.39 54.23 22.06
N LYS A 67 -24.22 53.85 21.54
CA LYS A 67 -23.75 52.46 21.65
C LYS A 67 -23.36 52.16 23.11
N PRO A 68 -23.81 51.03 23.69
CA PRO A 68 -23.49 50.70 25.07
C PRO A 68 -21.99 50.40 25.23
N GLU A 69 -21.36 50.90 26.30
CA GLU A 69 -19.94 50.63 26.60
C GLU A 69 -19.64 49.15 26.89
N TRP A 70 -20.67 48.39 27.28
CA TRP A 70 -20.57 47.01 27.72
C TRP A 70 -20.81 45.97 26.62
N LEU A 71 -21.08 46.40 25.38
CA LEU A 71 -21.20 45.53 24.21
C LEU A 71 -20.72 46.28 22.98
N THR A 72 -19.69 45.78 22.31
CA THR A 72 -19.18 46.35 21.07
C THR A 72 -19.65 45.56 19.85
N GLU A 73 -19.58 46.16 18.66
CA GLU A 73 -19.82 45.45 17.40
C GLU A 73 -18.88 44.24 17.22
N GLN A 74 -17.63 44.35 17.69
CA GLN A 74 -16.67 43.25 17.68
C GLN A 74 -17.08 42.09 18.60
N ASP A 75 -17.73 42.38 19.72
CA ASP A 75 -18.26 41.34 20.61
C ASP A 75 -19.41 40.58 19.93
N ILE A 76 -20.27 41.26 19.18
CA ILE A 76 -21.35 40.61 18.42
C ILE A 76 -20.76 39.71 17.32
N ILE A 77 -19.73 40.15 16.60
CA ILE A 77 -19.00 39.34 15.60
C ILE A 77 -18.31 38.14 16.26
N ARG A 78 -17.75 38.33 17.46
CA ARG A 78 -17.15 37.24 18.23
C ARG A 78 -18.19 36.22 18.65
N TYR A 79 -19.36 36.65 19.15
CA TYR A 79 -20.45 35.74 19.51
C TYR A 79 -20.94 34.96 18.29
N GLU A 80 -21.12 35.61 17.14
CA GLU A 80 -21.47 34.92 15.88
C GLU A 80 -20.46 33.82 15.56
N ARG A 81 -19.16 34.15 15.56
CA ARG A 81 -18.11 33.17 15.24
C ARG A 81 -18.01 32.01 16.25
N GLN A 82 -18.24 32.27 17.53
CA GLN A 82 -18.08 31.28 18.60
C GLN A 82 -19.33 30.40 18.82
N MET A 83 -20.50 30.92 18.46
CA MET A 83 -21.80 30.26 18.64
C MET A 83 -22.28 29.53 17.39
N SER A 84 -21.82 29.92 16.18
CA SER A 84 -22.09 29.15 14.98
C SER A 84 -21.53 27.72 15.12
N PRO A 85 -22.28 26.68 14.70
CA PRO A 85 -21.72 25.34 14.60
C PRO A 85 -20.51 25.37 13.66
N PRO A 86 -19.50 24.49 13.85
CA PRO A 86 -18.47 24.31 12.84
C PRO A 86 -19.18 24.01 11.52
N ALA A 87 -18.84 24.75 10.45
CA ALA A 87 -19.43 24.51 9.14
C ALA A 87 -19.14 23.05 8.76
N MET A 88 -20.19 22.24 8.61
CA MET A 88 -20.04 20.91 7.99
C MET A 88 -19.59 21.15 6.56
N PRO A 89 -18.50 20.51 6.10
CA PRO A 89 -18.08 20.62 4.72
C PRO A 89 -19.19 20.06 3.82
N VAL A 90 -19.64 20.86 2.85
CA VAL A 90 -20.38 20.34 1.71
C VAL A 90 -19.34 19.60 0.88
N LEU A 91 -19.54 18.30 0.65
CA LEU A 91 -18.59 17.53 -0.15
C LEU A 91 -18.57 18.12 -1.55
N ASP A 92 -17.38 18.44 -2.06
CA ASP A 92 -17.24 18.89 -3.44
C ASP A 92 -17.36 17.71 -4.43
N GLU A 93 -17.41 18.01 -5.74
CA GLU A 93 -17.57 16.97 -6.78
C GLU A 93 -16.42 15.95 -6.78
N GLU A 94 -15.23 16.33 -6.32
CA GLU A 94 -14.05 15.47 -6.25
C GLU A 94 -14.15 14.53 -5.05
N GLU A 95 -14.52 15.04 -3.88
CA GLU A 95 -14.78 14.26 -2.67
C GLU A 95 -15.95 13.27 -2.85
N ILE A 96 -17.03 13.68 -3.53
CA ILE A 96 -18.14 12.80 -3.90
C ILE A 96 -17.64 11.70 -4.87
N SER A 97 -16.78 12.06 -5.82
CA SER A 97 -16.24 11.10 -6.78
C SER A 97 -15.40 10.03 -6.10
N ASP A 98 -14.51 10.45 -5.21
CA ASP A 98 -13.63 9.57 -4.47
C ASP A 98 -14.40 8.62 -3.55
N LEU A 99 -15.40 9.15 -2.86
CA LEU A 99 -16.24 8.36 -1.98
C LEU A 99 -16.99 7.26 -2.73
N VAL A 100 -17.50 7.57 -3.92
CA VAL A 100 -18.17 6.57 -4.77
C VAL A 100 -17.19 5.53 -5.29
N ASP A 101 -15.97 5.91 -5.67
CA ASP A 101 -14.96 4.95 -6.13
C ASP A 101 -14.53 4.00 -5.00
N VAL A 102 -14.41 4.50 -3.76
CA VAL A 102 -14.17 3.68 -2.57
C VAL A 102 -15.29 2.66 -2.37
N VAL A 103 -16.56 3.09 -2.47
CA VAL A 103 -17.71 2.20 -2.30
C VAL A 103 -17.83 1.17 -3.43
N LEU A 104 -17.53 1.54 -4.68
CA LEU A 104 -17.53 0.59 -5.81
C LEU A 104 -16.45 -0.49 -5.66
N CYS A 105 -15.33 -0.13 -5.04
CA CYS A 105 -14.20 -1.01 -4.79
C CYS A 105 -14.37 -1.88 -3.54
N ALA A 106 -15.29 -1.54 -2.63
CA ALA A 106 -15.48 -2.24 -1.37
C ALA A 106 -16.05 -3.65 -1.55
N ASP A 107 -15.41 -4.64 -0.91
CA ASP A 107 -15.83 -6.04 -0.94
C ASP A 107 -16.87 -6.40 0.13
N ASP A 108 -17.25 -5.43 0.97
CA ASP A 108 -18.08 -5.59 2.15
C ASP A 108 -19.39 -4.77 2.13
N VAL A 109 -19.79 -4.21 0.98
CA VAL A 109 -21.04 -3.44 0.84
C VAL A 109 -22.27 -4.31 1.16
N THR A 110 -22.26 -5.57 0.75
CA THR A 110 -23.23 -6.62 1.13
C THR A 110 -22.50 -7.94 1.38
N LEU A 111 -23.18 -8.91 2.01
CA LEU A 111 -22.62 -10.24 2.34
C LEU A 111 -22.03 -10.98 1.13
N ASP A 112 -22.55 -10.73 -0.09
CA ASP A 112 -22.17 -11.44 -1.31
C ASP A 112 -21.21 -10.60 -2.21
N THR A 113 -20.87 -9.37 -1.81
CA THR A 113 -20.14 -8.41 -2.68
C THR A 113 -18.75 -8.93 -3.07
N ARG A 114 -18.05 -9.61 -2.15
CA ARG A 114 -16.73 -10.22 -2.40
C ARG A 114 -16.74 -11.26 -3.53
N GLU A 115 -17.83 -11.99 -3.72
CA GLU A 115 -17.96 -12.99 -4.79
C GLU A 115 -18.20 -12.30 -6.15
N TRP A 116 -19.01 -11.24 -6.16
CA TRP A 116 -19.36 -10.51 -7.38
C TRP A 116 -18.24 -9.62 -7.92
N LEU A 117 -17.40 -9.01 -7.06
CA LEU A 117 -16.33 -8.11 -7.50
C LEU A 117 -15.36 -8.77 -8.49
N LYS A 118 -14.98 -10.02 -8.21
CA LYS A 118 -14.11 -10.82 -9.09
C LYS A 118 -14.79 -11.12 -10.43
N GLU A 119 -16.05 -11.56 -10.39
CA GLU A 119 -16.86 -11.84 -11.57
C GLU A 119 -17.08 -10.59 -12.45
N ILE A 120 -17.30 -9.43 -11.82
CA ILE A 120 -17.42 -8.14 -12.51
C ILE A 120 -16.09 -7.73 -13.14
N CYS A 121 -14.95 -7.91 -12.45
CA CYS A 121 -13.64 -7.59 -13.00
C CYS A 121 -13.31 -8.43 -14.25
N ASP A 122 -13.47 -9.76 -14.15
CA ASP A 122 -13.24 -10.68 -15.26
C ASP A 122 -14.14 -10.34 -16.46
N PHE A 123 -15.42 -10.03 -16.19
CA PHE A 123 -16.36 -9.61 -17.23
C PHE A 123 -15.97 -8.27 -17.86
N PHE A 124 -15.61 -7.25 -17.08
CA PHE A 124 -15.28 -5.93 -17.60
C PHE A 124 -13.97 -5.92 -18.40
N GLY A 125 -13.03 -6.82 -18.05
CA GLY A 125 -11.78 -7.09 -18.80
C GLY A 125 -11.98 -7.74 -20.17
N GLY A 126 -13.14 -8.37 -20.43
CA GLY A 126 -13.48 -9.06 -21.68
C GLY A 126 -13.86 -8.17 -22.88
N GLY A 127 -13.71 -6.84 -22.77
CA GLY A 127 -13.93 -5.92 -23.90
C GLY A 127 -15.40 -5.71 -24.33
N HIS A 128 -16.37 -5.95 -23.44
CA HIS A 128 -17.80 -5.86 -23.75
C HIS A 128 -18.30 -4.43 -24.01
N LYS A 129 -19.41 -4.30 -24.77
CA LYS A 129 -20.07 -3.00 -25.04
C LYS A 129 -20.58 -2.36 -23.75
N LYS A 130 -20.48 -1.02 -23.66
CA LYS A 130 -20.91 -0.23 -22.49
C LYS A 130 -22.35 -0.49 -22.03
N SER A 131 -23.27 -0.71 -22.98
CA SER A 131 -24.67 -1.04 -22.67
C SER A 131 -24.81 -2.39 -21.95
N THR A 132 -23.97 -3.37 -22.32
CA THR A 132 -23.96 -4.70 -21.71
C THR A 132 -23.37 -4.63 -20.31
N LYS A 133 -22.28 -3.87 -20.12
CA LYS A 133 -21.65 -3.63 -18.81
C LYS A 133 -22.61 -2.95 -17.81
N ALA A 134 -23.34 -1.93 -18.24
CA ALA A 134 -24.35 -1.26 -17.41
C ALA A 134 -25.51 -2.19 -17.01
N ASN A 135 -25.94 -3.08 -17.91
CA ASN A 135 -27.01 -4.05 -17.60
C ASN A 135 -26.56 -5.11 -16.58
N VAL A 136 -25.31 -5.58 -16.70
CA VAL A 136 -24.72 -6.51 -15.72
C VAL A 136 -24.57 -5.83 -14.37
N PHE A 137 -24.06 -4.60 -14.34
CA PHE A 137 -23.94 -3.82 -13.12
C PHE A 137 -25.31 -3.56 -12.44
N ARG A 138 -26.36 -3.27 -13.24
CA ARG A 138 -27.75 -3.20 -12.76
C ARG A 138 -28.28 -4.52 -12.21
N ALA A 139 -27.85 -5.67 -12.72
CA ALA A 139 -28.33 -6.96 -12.23
C ALA A 139 -27.83 -7.25 -10.81
N PHE A 140 -26.59 -6.85 -10.49
CA PHE A 140 -25.99 -7.00 -9.16
C PHE A 140 -26.46 -5.95 -8.17
N TYR A 141 -26.45 -4.67 -8.57
CA TYR A 141 -26.75 -3.55 -7.68
C TYR A 141 -28.19 -3.02 -7.78
N GLY A 142 -29.03 -3.64 -8.61
CA GLY A 142 -30.42 -3.19 -8.89
C GLY A 142 -31.43 -3.37 -7.76
N LYS A 143 -31.02 -3.99 -6.66
CA LYS A 143 -31.85 -4.22 -5.46
C LYS A 143 -31.16 -3.77 -4.17
N LEU A 144 -30.07 -3.01 -4.29
CA LEU A 144 -29.28 -2.58 -3.14
C LEU A 144 -30.06 -1.54 -2.32
N ASP A 145 -30.18 -1.77 -1.01
CA ASP A 145 -30.72 -0.81 -0.05
C ASP A 145 -30.03 -1.11 1.30
N THR A 146 -28.96 -0.37 1.61
CA THR A 146 -28.13 -0.67 2.77
C THR A 146 -27.44 0.58 3.34
N ASP A 147 -27.24 0.55 4.65
CA ASP A 147 -26.31 1.44 5.33
C ASP A 147 -24.89 0.86 5.19
N TYR A 148 -23.94 1.71 4.82
CA TYR A 148 -22.55 1.38 4.63
C TYR A 148 -21.68 2.39 5.36
N THR A 149 -20.70 1.92 6.14
CA THR A 149 -19.72 2.81 6.78
C THR A 149 -18.36 2.50 6.19
N THR A 150 -17.73 3.48 5.56
CA THR A 150 -16.39 3.32 5.00
C THR A 150 -15.37 3.06 6.10
N LYS A 151 -14.20 2.50 5.76
CA LYS A 151 -13.10 2.30 6.71
C LYS A 151 -12.54 3.61 7.28
N THR A 152 -12.75 4.74 6.60
CA THR A 152 -12.42 6.09 7.06
C THR A 152 -13.42 6.64 8.08
N GLY A 153 -14.55 5.95 8.29
CA GLY A 153 -15.57 6.30 9.28
C GLY A 153 -16.76 7.09 8.72
N ASP A 154 -16.87 7.23 7.39
CA ASP A 154 -17.96 7.96 6.74
C ASP A 154 -19.20 7.07 6.64
N TYR A 155 -20.35 7.57 7.10
CA TYR A 155 -21.61 6.83 7.08
C TYR A 155 -22.44 7.21 5.85
N LEU A 156 -22.76 6.22 5.03
CA LEU A 156 -23.53 6.35 3.80
C LEU A 156 -24.76 5.44 3.84
N HIS A 157 -25.86 5.93 3.28
CA HIS A 157 -27.00 5.10 2.92
C HIS A 157 -27.05 4.97 1.38
N ILE A 158 -27.03 3.74 0.87
CA ILE A 158 -26.94 3.45 -0.57
C ILE A 158 -28.25 2.80 -1.01
N THR A 159 -28.93 3.40 -1.99
CA THR A 159 -30.22 2.93 -2.50
C THR A 159 -30.19 2.77 -4.02
N ALA A 160 -30.65 1.63 -4.51
CA ALA A 160 -30.80 1.35 -5.93
C ALA A 160 -32.01 2.09 -6.52
N MET A 161 -31.82 2.64 -7.72
CA MET A 161 -32.85 3.30 -8.52
C MET A 161 -33.00 2.59 -9.87
N ASP A 162 -34.08 2.91 -10.60
CA ASP A 162 -34.35 2.27 -11.89
C ASP A 162 -33.25 2.48 -12.94
N ASP A 163 -32.50 3.58 -12.83
CA ASP A 163 -31.47 4.02 -13.77
C ASP A 163 -30.05 4.12 -13.16
N GLY A 164 -29.88 3.85 -11.86
CA GLY A 164 -28.60 4.05 -11.18
C GLY A 164 -28.59 3.76 -9.67
N LEU A 165 -27.60 4.30 -8.98
CA LEU A 165 -27.49 4.26 -7.51
C LEU A 165 -27.57 5.66 -6.93
N ALA A 166 -28.24 5.79 -5.78
CA ALA A 166 -28.25 6.98 -4.96
C ALA A 166 -27.47 6.73 -3.66
N PHE A 167 -26.79 7.76 -3.20
CA PHE A 167 -25.98 7.76 -1.99
C PHE A 167 -26.41 8.96 -1.14
N GLU A 168 -26.61 8.73 0.16
CA GLU A 168 -26.99 9.75 1.12
C GLU A 168 -25.99 9.77 2.30
N ILE A 169 -25.40 10.94 2.55
CA ILE A 169 -24.43 11.18 3.63
C ILE A 169 -24.78 12.47 4.35
N GLU A 170 -24.95 12.40 5.67
CA GLU A 170 -25.22 13.57 6.53
C GLU A 170 -26.31 14.54 6.00
N GLY A 171 -27.33 14.01 5.31
CA GLY A 171 -28.44 14.77 4.73
C GLY A 171 -28.24 15.32 3.32
N GLN A 172 -27.10 15.03 2.67
CA GLN A 172 -26.83 15.30 1.26
C GLN A 172 -27.06 14.04 0.43
N ARG A 173 -27.82 14.15 -0.67
CA ARG A 173 -28.14 13.02 -1.56
C ARG A 173 -27.65 13.28 -2.98
N PHE A 174 -26.89 12.35 -3.53
CA PHE A 174 -26.39 12.37 -4.90
C PHE A 174 -26.65 11.03 -5.60
N SER A 175 -26.68 11.03 -6.94
CA SER A 175 -27.04 9.85 -7.72
C SER A 175 -26.24 9.73 -9.01
N PHE A 176 -25.90 8.50 -9.37
CA PHE A 176 -25.12 8.16 -10.57
C PHE A 176 -25.82 7.08 -11.36
N SER A 177 -25.86 7.23 -12.68
CA SER A 177 -26.44 6.22 -13.57
C SER A 177 -25.57 4.95 -13.65
N TYR A 178 -26.18 3.80 -13.93
CA TYR A 178 -25.42 2.55 -14.12
C TYR A 178 -24.39 2.61 -15.25
N ARG A 179 -24.58 3.52 -16.21
CA ARG A 179 -23.62 3.75 -17.29
C ARG A 179 -22.38 4.52 -16.81
N GLU A 180 -22.57 5.51 -15.95
CA GLU A 180 -21.47 6.29 -15.35
C GLU A 180 -20.66 5.43 -14.38
N LEU A 181 -21.34 4.61 -13.58
CA LEU A 181 -20.70 3.67 -12.66
C LEU A 181 -19.92 2.58 -13.41
N ALA A 182 -20.44 2.07 -14.53
CA ALA A 182 -19.69 1.15 -15.39
C ALA A 182 -18.44 1.79 -16.00
N ASP A 183 -18.52 3.05 -16.43
CA ASP A 183 -17.36 3.79 -16.95
C ASP A 183 -16.31 4.09 -15.86
N ARG A 184 -16.73 4.21 -14.59
CA ARG A 184 -15.83 4.34 -13.43
C ARG A 184 -15.07 3.04 -13.17
N ILE A 185 -15.77 1.91 -13.15
CA ILE A 185 -15.13 0.59 -12.98
C ILE A 185 -14.12 0.32 -14.09
N ASP A 186 -14.44 0.64 -15.35
CA ASP A 186 -13.49 0.50 -16.46
C ASP A 186 -12.20 1.32 -16.22
N ARG A 187 -12.29 2.53 -15.66
CA ARG A 187 -11.12 3.34 -15.31
C ARG A 187 -10.34 2.74 -14.14
N LEU A 188 -11.02 2.26 -13.11
CA LEU A 188 -10.38 1.66 -11.94
C LEU A 188 -9.65 0.36 -12.30
N ILE A 189 -10.21 -0.46 -13.20
CA ILE A 189 -9.54 -1.66 -13.74
C ILE A 189 -8.30 -1.27 -14.54
N LEU A 190 -8.40 -0.27 -15.43
CA LEU A 190 -7.26 0.20 -16.22
C LEU A 190 -6.12 0.77 -15.35
N GLN A 191 -6.46 1.32 -14.18
CA GLN A 191 -5.50 1.82 -13.19
C GLN A 191 -4.96 0.72 -12.27
N GLY A 192 -5.46 -0.52 -12.39
CA GLY A 192 -5.07 -1.65 -11.53
C GLY A 192 -5.62 -1.56 -10.10
N ILE A 193 -6.64 -0.73 -9.88
CA ILE A 193 -7.23 -0.48 -8.56
C ILE A 193 -8.40 -1.42 -8.28
N TYR A 194 -9.07 -1.95 -9.31
CA TYR A 194 -10.27 -2.79 -9.17
C TYR A 194 -10.04 -4.25 -9.62
N PRO A 195 -10.52 -5.27 -8.88
CA PRO A 195 -11.22 -5.16 -7.60
C PRO A 195 -10.22 -4.82 -6.49
N PHE A 196 -10.54 -3.83 -5.68
CA PHE A 196 -9.71 -3.49 -4.53
C PHE A 196 -10.12 -4.39 -3.37
N SER A 197 -9.35 -5.44 -3.09
CA SER A 197 -9.50 -6.10 -1.81
C SER A 197 -8.82 -5.23 -0.76
N ALA A 198 -9.53 -4.86 0.30
CA ALA A 198 -8.86 -4.26 1.44
C ALA A 198 -8.01 -5.27 2.25
N GLU A 199 -7.92 -6.53 1.79
CA GLU A 199 -6.84 -7.46 2.15
C GLU A 199 -5.58 -7.23 1.28
N ASP A 200 -5.68 -6.69 0.07
CA ASP A 200 -4.51 -6.24 -0.72
C ASP A 200 -3.94 -4.91 -0.19
N SER A 201 -4.73 -4.14 0.57
CA SER A 201 -4.21 -3.06 1.43
C SER A 201 -3.55 -3.56 2.73
N MET A 202 -3.54 -4.87 3.01
CA MET A 202 -2.80 -5.42 4.17
C MET A 202 -1.28 -5.44 3.93
N LEU A 203 -0.82 -4.97 2.76
CA LEU A 203 0.58 -4.57 2.58
C LEU A 203 0.90 -3.18 3.18
N ASP A 204 -0.11 -2.38 3.55
CA ASP A 204 0.06 -1.04 4.15
C ASP A 204 -0.23 -0.97 5.67
N ASP A 205 -0.72 -2.06 6.27
CA ASP A 205 -0.88 -2.18 7.74
C ASP A 205 0.36 -2.79 8.43
N TYR A 206 1.49 -2.92 7.71
CA TYR A 206 2.81 -3.01 8.33
C TYR A 206 3.25 -1.66 8.90
N ALA A 207 2.41 -1.02 9.72
CA ALA A 207 2.97 -0.21 10.79
C ALA A 207 3.77 -1.20 11.64
N ILE A 208 5.09 -1.17 11.49
CA ILE A 208 5.99 -1.89 12.39
C ILE A 208 5.52 -1.49 13.79
N PRO A 209 5.20 -2.43 14.71
CA PRO A 209 4.53 -2.11 15.98
C PRO A 209 5.12 -0.90 16.70
N ASP A 210 6.45 -0.83 16.69
CA ASP A 210 7.32 0.26 17.11
C ASP A 210 6.98 1.66 16.57
N GLU A 211 6.47 1.75 15.34
CA GLU A 211 6.15 3.00 14.68
C GLU A 211 4.73 3.50 14.97
N ALA A 212 3.79 2.60 15.29
CA ALA A 212 2.45 2.98 15.76
C ALA A 212 2.53 3.71 17.12
N ASP A 213 3.49 3.33 17.96
CA ASP A 213 3.80 4.01 19.21
C ASP A 213 4.36 5.43 19.00
N GLU A 214 5.03 5.69 17.87
CA GLU A 214 5.56 7.02 17.55
C GLU A 214 4.47 8.04 17.17
N MET A 215 3.37 7.58 16.58
CA MET A 215 2.20 8.43 16.31
C MET A 215 1.51 8.88 17.59
N ASN A 216 1.47 8.02 18.60
CA ASN A 216 0.73 8.25 19.82
C ASN A 216 1.48 9.14 20.83
N GLY A 217 2.68 9.63 20.49
CA GLY A 217 3.35 10.69 21.25
C GLY A 217 3.64 10.35 22.72
N ALA A 218 3.93 9.09 23.04
CA ALA A 218 4.24 8.68 24.40
C ALA A 218 5.68 9.11 24.79
N GLY A 219 5.77 10.20 25.55
CA GLY A 219 7.00 10.62 26.19
C GLY A 219 7.39 9.69 27.35
N LYS A 220 8.63 9.18 27.31
CA LYS A 220 9.43 8.90 28.51
C LYS A 220 10.86 9.37 28.23
N GLU A 221 11.12 10.62 28.61
CA GLU A 221 12.49 11.08 28.89
C GLU A 221 12.88 10.51 30.25
N LEU A 222 13.90 9.64 30.26
CA LEU A 222 14.51 9.11 31.47
C LEU A 222 15.56 10.11 31.97
N GLU A 223 15.25 10.84 33.04
CA GLU A 223 16.25 11.41 33.93
C GLU A 223 16.28 10.62 35.25
N ASP A 224 17.48 10.15 35.57
CA ASP A 224 17.88 9.49 36.80
C ASP A 224 17.69 10.42 38.01
N MET A 225 17.02 9.94 39.07
CA MET A 225 17.32 10.23 40.49
C MET A 225 16.29 9.55 41.43
N GLY A 226 16.75 8.53 42.17
CA GLY A 226 16.39 8.32 43.58
C GLY A 226 15.03 7.69 43.97
N GLY A 227 15.08 6.40 44.30
CA GLY A 227 14.17 5.63 45.18
C GLY A 227 12.82 6.25 45.60
N GLN A 228 11.77 5.87 44.87
CA GLN A 228 10.36 5.85 45.28
C GLN A 228 9.76 4.50 44.85
N PRO A 229 8.71 3.97 45.52
CA PRO A 229 8.15 2.66 45.17
C PRO A 229 7.65 2.64 43.72
N GLU A 230 7.92 1.54 43.03
CA GLU A 230 7.60 1.29 41.62
C GLU A 230 6.20 1.81 41.24
N PRO A 231 6.06 2.59 40.15
CA PRO A 231 4.75 2.99 39.64
C PRO A 231 3.99 1.76 39.12
N LEU A 232 2.67 1.73 39.31
CA LEU A 232 1.80 0.65 38.81
C LEU A 232 1.96 0.48 37.29
N ASP A 233 2.40 -0.70 36.87
CA ASP A 233 2.37 -1.10 35.47
C ASP A 233 0.91 -1.42 35.08
N GLY A 234 0.32 -0.54 34.27
CA GLY A 234 -1.05 -0.65 33.81
C GLY A 234 -1.29 -1.90 32.96
N GLU A 235 -0.31 -2.32 32.15
CA GLU A 235 -0.44 -3.50 31.28
C GLU A 235 -0.38 -4.79 32.09
N GLN A 236 0.57 -4.90 33.01
CA GLN A 236 0.65 -6.05 33.92
C GLN A 236 -0.61 -6.16 34.78
N THR A 237 -1.15 -5.02 35.23
CA THR A 237 -2.40 -4.99 36.00
C THR A 237 -3.57 -5.52 35.17
N ILE A 238 -3.72 -5.07 33.92
CA ILE A 238 -4.76 -5.55 33.00
C ILE A 238 -4.62 -7.06 32.74
N ALA A 239 -3.40 -7.53 32.47
CA ALA A 239 -3.10 -8.94 32.25
C ALA A 239 -3.48 -9.80 33.47
N ASP A 240 -3.10 -9.38 34.68
CA ASP A 240 -3.42 -10.08 35.92
C ASP A 240 -4.94 -10.20 36.13
N PHE A 241 -5.71 -9.17 35.77
CA PHE A 241 -7.16 -9.19 35.88
C PHE A 241 -7.83 -10.10 34.85
N LEU A 242 -7.37 -10.10 33.59
CA LEU A 242 -7.93 -10.96 32.55
C LEU A 242 -7.61 -12.44 32.77
N ARG A 243 -6.49 -12.76 33.41
CA ARG A 243 -6.13 -14.13 33.83
C ARG A 243 -7.03 -14.69 34.93
N LEU A 244 -7.79 -13.87 35.65
CA LEU A 244 -8.80 -14.34 36.60
C LEU A 244 -10.04 -14.94 35.89
N GLY A 245 -10.20 -14.65 34.59
CA GLY A 245 -11.31 -15.13 33.76
C GLY A 245 -12.64 -14.44 34.04
N SER A 246 -13.70 -14.90 33.39
CA SER A 246 -15.06 -14.33 33.51
C SER A 246 -15.75 -14.59 34.86
N GLY A 247 -15.13 -15.36 35.76
CA GLY A 247 -15.70 -15.73 37.05
C GLY A 247 -16.86 -16.72 37.01
N VAL A 248 -17.20 -17.21 35.81
CA VAL A 248 -18.13 -18.31 35.59
C VAL A 248 -17.35 -19.63 35.67
N SER A 249 -17.93 -20.65 36.30
CA SER A 249 -17.29 -21.98 36.38
C SER A 249 -16.98 -22.51 34.98
N GLY A 250 -15.71 -22.82 34.71
CA GLY A 250 -15.24 -23.25 33.38
C GLY A 250 -15.16 -22.14 32.32
N GLY A 251 -15.50 -20.89 32.64
CA GLY A 251 -15.54 -19.78 31.68
C GLY A 251 -14.16 -19.43 31.11
N LYS A 252 -13.12 -19.54 31.94
CA LYS A 252 -11.72 -19.32 31.52
C LYS A 252 -11.30 -20.34 30.46
N GLN A 253 -11.61 -21.62 30.67
CA GLN A 253 -11.36 -22.71 29.74
C GLN A 253 -12.15 -22.58 28.44
N LYS A 254 -13.41 -22.14 28.51
CA LYS A 254 -14.25 -21.86 27.32
C LYS A 254 -13.70 -20.72 26.48
N ILE A 255 -13.29 -19.63 27.11
CA ILE A 255 -12.66 -18.49 26.43
C ILE A 255 -11.35 -18.94 25.76
N TYR A 256 -10.54 -19.76 26.44
CA TYR A 256 -9.31 -20.33 25.87
C TYR A 256 -9.60 -21.17 24.62
N ARG A 257 -10.55 -22.12 24.69
CA ARG A 257 -10.94 -22.94 23.53
C ARG A 257 -11.52 -22.11 22.38
N ALA A 258 -12.35 -21.12 22.69
CA ALA A 258 -12.93 -20.25 21.67
C ALA A 258 -11.87 -19.43 20.94
N VAL A 259 -10.82 -18.98 21.64
CA VAL A 259 -9.68 -18.28 21.01
C VAL A 259 -8.91 -19.20 20.07
N LEU A 260 -8.74 -20.48 20.40
CA LEU A 260 -8.05 -21.45 19.54
C LEU A 260 -8.91 -21.94 18.36
N ALA A 261 -10.23 -22.08 18.55
CA ALA A 261 -11.13 -22.66 17.56
C ALA A 261 -11.72 -21.63 16.59
N MET A 262 -12.01 -20.40 17.04
CA MET A 262 -12.70 -19.40 16.23
C MET A 262 -11.70 -18.53 15.47
N GLN A 263 -11.73 -18.59 14.13
CA GLN A 263 -10.83 -17.80 13.27
C GLN A 263 -11.27 -16.32 13.15
N SER A 264 -12.58 -16.05 13.25
CA SER A 264 -13.16 -14.71 13.14
C SER A 264 -13.01 -13.89 14.42
N LYS A 265 -12.36 -12.73 14.30
CA LYS A 265 -12.20 -11.74 15.39
C LYS A 265 -13.54 -11.25 15.93
N LYS A 266 -14.52 -11.06 15.05
CA LYS A 266 -15.85 -10.56 15.41
C LYS A 266 -16.62 -11.60 16.23
N ASP A 267 -16.50 -12.88 15.88
CA ASP A 267 -17.17 -13.97 16.60
C ASP A 267 -16.52 -14.23 17.96
N ARG A 268 -15.19 -14.14 18.05
CA ARG A 268 -14.47 -14.17 19.35
C ARG A 268 -14.92 -13.05 20.28
N GLN A 269 -15.05 -11.82 19.78
CA GLN A 269 -15.52 -10.70 20.58
C GLN A 269 -16.95 -10.90 21.08
N VAL A 270 -17.85 -11.40 20.23
CA VAL A 270 -19.23 -11.72 20.63
C VAL A 270 -19.25 -12.82 21.69
N PHE A 271 -18.45 -13.87 21.51
CA PHE A 271 -18.35 -14.97 22.47
C PHE A 271 -17.77 -14.53 23.82
N ILE A 272 -16.64 -13.80 23.82
CA ILE A 272 -16.02 -13.25 25.03
C ILE A 272 -16.99 -12.31 25.76
N LYS A 273 -17.69 -11.45 25.02
CA LYS A 273 -18.72 -10.56 25.58
C LYS A 273 -19.87 -11.33 26.24
N GLN A 274 -20.32 -12.43 25.65
CA GLN A 274 -21.37 -13.29 26.22
C GLN A 274 -20.88 -14.02 27.47
N GLU A 275 -19.64 -14.52 27.48
CA GLU A 275 -19.04 -15.24 28.61
C GLU A 275 -18.73 -14.33 29.81
N TYR A 276 -18.31 -13.08 29.58
CA TYR A 276 -18.07 -12.11 30.66
C TYR A 276 -19.36 -11.52 31.24
N GLY A 277 -20.47 -11.50 30.48
CA GLY A 277 -21.81 -11.12 30.98
C GLY A 277 -21.89 -9.81 31.78
N TRP A 278 -22.93 -9.66 32.61
CA TRP A 278 -22.97 -8.61 33.65
C TRP A 278 -22.21 -9.13 34.87
N TYR A 279 -20.99 -8.65 35.06
CA TYR A 279 -20.08 -9.21 36.06
C TYR A 279 -19.40 -8.11 36.86
N SER A 280 -19.33 -8.28 38.18
CA SER A 280 -18.66 -7.34 39.08
C SER A 280 -17.98 -8.07 40.23
N ILE A 281 -16.64 -8.00 40.30
CA ILE A 281 -15.88 -8.41 41.48
C ILE A 281 -15.34 -7.17 42.18
N SER A 282 -15.47 -7.13 43.51
CA SER A 282 -14.74 -6.18 44.35
C SER A 282 -14.02 -6.90 45.50
N SER A 283 -12.71 -6.76 45.62
CA SER A 283 -11.91 -7.33 46.72
C SER A 283 -10.69 -6.46 47.01
N GLN A 284 -10.45 -6.14 48.29
CA GLN A 284 -9.26 -5.40 48.78
C GLN A 284 -8.79 -4.25 47.88
N GLY A 285 -9.69 -3.32 47.53
CA GLY A 285 -9.36 -2.16 46.69
C GLY A 285 -9.28 -2.42 45.18
N ARG A 286 -9.43 -3.67 44.73
CA ARG A 286 -9.58 -4.08 43.33
C ARG A 286 -11.07 -4.16 42.99
N ARG A 287 -11.51 -3.51 41.91
CA ARG A 287 -12.87 -3.58 41.36
C ARG A 287 -12.78 -3.83 39.86
N LEU A 288 -13.48 -4.86 39.38
CA LEU A 288 -13.64 -5.15 37.96
C LEU A 288 -15.14 -5.19 37.68
N GLU A 289 -15.59 -4.40 36.71
CA GLU A 289 -16.99 -4.31 36.31
C GLU A 289 -17.10 -4.46 34.78
N ALA A 290 -17.69 -5.57 34.33
CA ALA A 290 -17.93 -5.85 32.93
C ALA A 290 -19.37 -5.48 32.57
N THR A 291 -19.52 -4.73 31.48
CA THR A 291 -20.83 -4.35 30.94
C THR A 291 -20.93 -4.73 29.47
N PRO A 292 -22.01 -5.41 29.03
CA PRO A 292 -22.15 -5.85 27.64
C PRO A 292 -22.03 -4.72 26.60
N THR A 293 -22.40 -3.48 26.94
CA THR A 293 -22.37 -2.35 26.01
C THR A 293 -21.02 -1.63 25.99
N ASN A 294 -20.33 -1.51 27.13
CA ASN A 294 -19.21 -0.57 27.27
C ASN A 294 -17.87 -1.25 27.59
N GLY A 295 -17.81 -2.59 27.56
CA GLY A 295 -16.60 -3.38 27.78
C GLY A 295 -16.30 -3.64 29.26
N ILE A 296 -15.03 -3.78 29.62
CA ILE A 296 -14.59 -4.09 30.98
C ILE A 296 -13.92 -2.87 31.60
N MET A 297 -14.44 -2.45 32.76
CA MET A 297 -13.85 -1.39 33.59
C MET A 297 -13.03 -2.02 34.72
N ILE A 298 -11.75 -1.70 34.75
CA ILE A 298 -10.81 -2.16 35.77
C ILE A 298 -10.44 -0.97 36.65
N GLU A 299 -10.66 -1.09 37.95
CA GLU A 299 -10.30 -0.11 38.96
C GLU A 299 -9.45 -0.78 40.06
N TYR A 300 -8.31 -0.19 40.39
CA TYR A 300 -7.38 -0.70 41.39
C TYR A 300 -6.98 0.45 42.33
N ARG A 301 -7.17 0.27 43.64
CA ARG A 301 -6.85 1.23 44.70
C ARG A 301 -6.05 0.55 45.81
N THR A 302 -4.81 0.95 45.99
CA THR A 302 -3.98 0.57 47.14
C THR A 302 -3.23 1.78 47.69
N GLY A 303 -3.49 2.13 48.96
CA GLY A 303 -2.88 3.29 49.60
C GLY A 303 -3.23 4.60 48.91
N GLU A 304 -2.22 5.31 48.40
CA GLU A 304 -2.36 6.59 47.65
C GLU A 304 -2.46 6.41 46.13
N GLN A 305 -2.31 5.18 45.61
CA GLN A 305 -2.33 4.90 44.18
C GLN A 305 -3.73 4.47 43.70
N HIS A 306 -4.20 5.08 42.61
CA HIS A 306 -5.48 4.78 41.95
C HIS A 306 -5.25 4.57 40.45
N PHE A 307 -5.64 3.41 39.95
CA PHE A 307 -5.65 3.06 38.53
C PHE A 307 -7.09 2.77 38.11
N ARG A 308 -7.54 3.39 37.01
CA ARG A 308 -8.87 3.15 36.43
C ARG A 308 -8.77 3.18 34.92
N GLN A 309 -9.06 2.05 34.27
CA GLN A 309 -9.05 1.90 32.81
C GLN A 309 -10.36 1.27 32.35
N GLN A 310 -10.89 1.77 31.23
CA GLN A 310 -12.02 1.15 30.54
C GLN A 310 -11.50 0.54 29.24
N LEU A 311 -11.74 -0.75 29.05
CA LEU A 311 -11.32 -1.53 27.88
C LEU A 311 -12.55 -1.85 27.04
N SER A 312 -12.51 -1.55 25.74
CA SER A 312 -13.51 -2.01 24.78
C SER A 312 -13.39 -3.52 24.55
N TRP A 313 -14.46 -4.15 24.03
CA TRP A 313 -14.46 -5.59 23.77
C TRP A 313 -13.38 -6.03 22.76
N ALA A 314 -13.00 -5.15 21.84
CA ALA A 314 -11.89 -5.40 20.92
C ALA A 314 -10.54 -5.39 21.63
N GLU A 315 -10.38 -4.55 22.65
CA GLU A 315 -9.14 -4.48 23.45
C GLU A 315 -9.05 -5.68 24.41
N VAL A 316 -10.17 -6.07 25.02
CA VAL A 316 -10.27 -7.28 25.87
C VAL A 316 -9.93 -8.53 25.06
N GLU A 317 -10.49 -8.69 23.85
CA GLU A 317 -10.17 -9.83 22.98
C GLU A 317 -8.69 -9.84 22.60
N ARG A 318 -8.13 -8.70 22.19
CA ARG A 318 -6.71 -8.59 21.85
C ARG A 318 -5.79 -8.97 23.02
N HIS A 319 -6.08 -8.49 24.25
CA HIS A 319 -5.27 -8.86 25.42
C HIS A 319 -5.40 -10.34 25.78
N ILE A 320 -6.59 -10.93 25.65
CA ILE A 320 -6.77 -12.38 25.90
C ILE A 320 -6.05 -13.21 24.84
N VAL A 321 -6.15 -12.85 23.55
CA VAL A 321 -5.44 -13.54 22.46
C VAL A 321 -3.93 -13.49 22.68
N GLU A 322 -3.38 -12.34 23.09
CA GLU A 322 -1.95 -12.21 23.37
C GLU A 322 -1.53 -13.06 24.58
N LEU A 323 -2.34 -13.11 25.66
CA LEU A 323 -2.08 -14.00 26.80
C LEU A 323 -2.14 -15.49 26.43
N VAL A 324 -3.02 -15.87 25.51
CA VAL A 324 -3.10 -17.26 24.98
C VAL A 324 -1.91 -17.58 24.09
N ARG A 325 -1.52 -16.64 23.22
CA ARG A 325 -0.35 -16.77 22.33
C ARG A 325 0.96 -16.89 23.10
N GLN A 326 1.10 -16.16 24.20
CA GLN A 326 2.24 -16.24 25.12
C GLN A 326 2.17 -17.46 26.05
N ASP A 327 1.12 -18.28 25.94
CA ASP A 327 0.89 -19.48 26.73
C ASP A 327 0.78 -19.24 28.26
N VAL A 328 0.40 -18.01 28.64
CA VAL A 328 0.28 -17.58 30.03
C VAL A 328 -1.19 -17.46 30.48
N TYR A 329 -2.18 -17.55 29.60
CA TYR A 329 -3.58 -17.35 29.98
C TYR A 329 -4.09 -18.40 30.98
N LEU A 330 -3.81 -19.70 30.76
CA LEU A 330 -4.06 -20.80 31.70
C LEU A 330 -2.77 -21.16 32.45
N THR A 331 -2.90 -21.61 33.71
CA THR A 331 -1.77 -22.25 34.42
C THR A 331 -1.56 -23.68 33.93
N GLU A 332 -0.37 -24.25 34.14
CA GLU A 332 -0.08 -25.64 33.77
C GLU A 332 -1.07 -26.63 34.43
N GLU A 333 -1.42 -26.40 35.70
CA GLU A 333 -2.45 -27.20 36.40
C GLU A 333 -3.83 -27.09 35.73
N GLU A 334 -4.24 -25.89 35.29
CA GLU A 334 -5.52 -25.68 34.59
C GLU A 334 -5.53 -26.30 33.17
N LYS A 335 -4.37 -26.43 32.53
CA LYS A 335 -4.22 -27.11 31.22
C LYS A 335 -4.33 -28.62 31.36
N GLU A 336 -3.66 -29.20 32.37
CA GLU A 336 -3.76 -30.65 32.68
C GLU A 336 -5.20 -31.04 33.04
N GLU A 337 -5.93 -30.20 33.78
CA GLU A 337 -7.36 -30.39 34.05
C GLU A 337 -8.22 -30.32 32.78
N LEU A 338 -7.87 -29.46 31.82
CA LEU A 338 -8.57 -29.32 30.55
C LEU A 338 -8.40 -30.56 29.67
N GLU A 339 -7.17 -31.06 29.54
CA GLU A 339 -6.84 -32.27 28.78
C GLU A 339 -7.53 -33.50 29.38
N ALA A 340 -7.52 -33.64 30.71
CA ALA A 340 -8.21 -34.73 31.39
C ALA A 340 -9.74 -34.72 31.19
N LEU A 341 -10.35 -33.53 31.05
CA LEU A 341 -11.77 -33.38 30.74
C LEU A 341 -12.10 -33.68 29.27
N GLU A 342 -11.16 -33.43 28.35
CA GLU A 342 -11.30 -33.74 26.92
C GLU A 342 -11.19 -35.24 26.65
N GLU A 343 -10.24 -35.93 27.31
CA GLU A 343 -10.13 -37.40 27.24
C GLU A 343 -11.38 -38.11 27.80
N GLN A 344 -12.03 -37.53 28.81
CA GLN A 344 -13.31 -38.06 29.33
C GLN A 344 -14.47 -37.81 28.37
N HIS A 345 -14.53 -36.67 27.67
CA HIS A 345 -15.60 -36.41 26.68
C HIS A 345 -15.48 -37.29 25.42
N LEU A 346 -14.25 -37.54 24.94
CA LEU A 346 -14.00 -38.42 23.78
C LEU A 346 -14.48 -39.86 24.03
N THR A 347 -14.34 -40.35 25.26
CA THR A 347 -14.81 -41.70 25.63
C THR A 347 -16.34 -41.79 25.77
N GLU A 348 -17.03 -40.67 26.01
CA GLU A 348 -18.49 -40.60 26.17
C GLU A 348 -19.22 -40.38 24.82
N GLU A 349 -18.61 -39.63 23.89
CA GLU A 349 -19.10 -39.45 22.50
C GLU A 349 -18.97 -40.73 21.65
N GLU A 350 -17.88 -41.49 21.77
CA GLU A 350 -17.72 -42.79 21.09
C GLU A 350 -18.77 -43.84 21.54
N LEU A 351 -19.34 -43.69 22.75
CA LEU A 351 -20.38 -44.58 23.27
C LEU A 351 -21.81 -44.20 22.79
N LEU A 352 -21.99 -42.98 22.27
CA LEU A 352 -23.30 -42.47 21.83
C LEU A 352 -23.53 -42.62 20.31
N GLU A 353 -22.47 -42.74 19.51
CA GLU A 353 -22.56 -42.88 18.03
C GLU A 353 -23.16 -44.22 17.55
N ASP A 354 -23.19 -45.25 18.41
CA ASP A 354 -23.73 -46.58 18.06
C ASP A 354 -25.27 -46.66 18.17
N SER A 355 -25.94 -45.53 18.41
CA SER A 355 -27.38 -45.48 18.67
C SER A 355 -28.03 -44.18 18.19
N LEU A 356 -28.42 -44.10 16.91
CA LEU A 356 -29.75 -43.62 16.42
C LEU A 356 -29.76 -43.37 14.88
N PRO A 357 -30.94 -43.42 14.21
CA PRO A 357 -31.06 -43.53 12.75
C PRO A 357 -31.38 -42.21 11.99
N SER A 358 -31.11 -42.24 10.69
CA SER A 358 -31.21 -41.16 9.69
C SER A 358 -32.60 -40.52 9.49
N VAL A 359 -32.68 -39.18 9.44
CA VAL A 359 -33.84 -38.41 8.89
C VAL A 359 -33.36 -37.14 8.14
N GLN A 360 -34.15 -36.80 7.12
CA GLN A 360 -33.95 -35.91 5.96
C GLN A 360 -33.90 -34.40 6.27
N ALA A 361 -33.21 -33.65 5.39
CA ALA A 361 -33.18 -32.19 5.36
C ALA A 361 -34.16 -31.59 4.33
N GLU A 362 -34.81 -30.48 4.70
CA GLU A 362 -35.51 -29.52 3.82
C GLU A 362 -34.61 -28.29 3.54
N PRO A 363 -34.88 -27.49 2.49
CA PRO A 363 -33.85 -26.81 1.71
C PRO A 363 -33.51 -25.38 2.16
N GLU A 364 -32.22 -25.03 2.07
CA GLU A 364 -31.71 -23.67 2.19
C GLU A 364 -31.69 -22.92 0.84
N ILE A 365 -31.75 -21.59 0.96
CA ILE A 365 -31.81 -20.57 -0.09
C ILE A 365 -30.53 -20.62 -0.95
N ARG A 366 -30.69 -20.72 -2.29
CA ARG A 366 -29.58 -20.64 -3.25
C ARG A 366 -29.19 -19.19 -3.56
N GLN A 367 -27.90 -18.85 -3.41
CA GLN A 367 -27.27 -17.68 -4.03
C GLN A 367 -27.28 -17.83 -5.56
N ILE A 368 -27.52 -16.71 -6.25
CA ILE A 368 -27.55 -16.61 -7.72
C ILE A 368 -26.12 -16.32 -8.20
N THR A 369 -25.58 -17.14 -9.11
CA THR A 369 -24.24 -16.94 -9.69
C THR A 369 -24.33 -16.18 -11.02
N LEU A 370 -23.24 -15.57 -11.51
CA LEU A 370 -23.21 -14.89 -12.84
C LEU A 370 -23.65 -15.82 -14.00
N PHE A 371 -23.59 -17.14 -13.82
CA PHE A 371 -24.08 -18.14 -14.78
C PHE A 371 -25.62 -18.29 -14.82
N ASP A 372 -26.35 -17.70 -13.88
CA ASP A 372 -27.81 -17.76 -13.79
C ASP A 372 -28.52 -16.54 -14.41
N ILE A 373 -27.80 -15.44 -14.65
CA ILE A 373 -28.36 -14.15 -15.13
C ILE A 373 -28.11 -13.90 -16.62
N ALA A 374 -27.16 -14.60 -17.24
CA ALA A 374 -26.97 -14.51 -18.69
C ALA A 374 -28.10 -15.25 -19.42
N PRO A 375 -28.87 -14.62 -20.35
CA PRO A 375 -29.76 -15.37 -21.21
C PRO A 375 -28.94 -16.38 -22.02
N LYS A 376 -29.21 -17.67 -21.78
CA LYS A 376 -28.77 -18.74 -22.69
C LYS A 376 -29.52 -18.58 -24.00
N THR A 377 -28.94 -17.84 -24.94
CA THR A 377 -29.04 -18.01 -26.40
C THR A 377 -28.43 -16.79 -27.08
N ASP A 378 -27.24 -16.99 -27.66
CA ASP A 378 -26.90 -16.43 -28.97
C ASP A 378 -26.05 -17.49 -29.71
N THR A 379 -26.60 -18.70 -29.78
CA THR A 379 -26.29 -19.67 -30.81
C THR A 379 -27.49 -19.70 -31.73
N TYR A 380 -27.36 -19.05 -32.87
CA TYR A 380 -28.31 -19.10 -33.98
C TYR A 380 -28.32 -20.51 -34.57
N GLU A 381 -29.50 -21.13 -34.64
CA GLU A 381 -29.98 -21.93 -35.79
C GLU A 381 -31.49 -22.17 -35.61
N ASP A 382 -32.31 -21.48 -36.42
CA ASP A 382 -33.25 -21.97 -37.46
C ASP A 382 -34.45 -22.78 -36.94
N THR A 383 -35.71 -22.48 -37.29
CA THR A 383 -36.30 -22.49 -38.64
C THR A 383 -37.64 -21.71 -38.69
N ASP A 384 -37.99 -21.15 -39.86
CA ASP A 384 -39.30 -21.34 -40.51
C ASP A 384 -39.29 -20.68 -41.89
N GLY A 385 -38.96 -21.47 -42.92
CA GLY A 385 -38.92 -21.03 -44.31
C GLY A 385 -38.63 -22.17 -45.28
N SER A 386 -39.60 -23.09 -45.40
CA SER A 386 -39.93 -23.92 -46.57
C SER A 386 -38.83 -24.40 -47.54
N ASP A 387 -38.77 -25.73 -47.68
CA ASP A 387 -38.47 -26.49 -48.90
C ASP A 387 -37.17 -26.16 -49.66
N HIS A 388 -36.11 -26.93 -49.39
CA HIS A 388 -35.75 -28.05 -50.27
C HIS A 388 -34.54 -28.83 -49.77
N ASP A 389 -34.77 -30.12 -49.54
CA ASP A 389 -33.75 -31.15 -49.44
C ASP A 389 -32.84 -31.21 -50.68
N ASN A 390 -31.55 -31.39 -50.38
CA ASN A 390 -30.53 -32.20 -51.07
C ASN A 390 -29.29 -31.41 -51.50
N LEU A 391 -28.16 -31.64 -50.84
CA LEU A 391 -27.03 -32.38 -51.43
C LEU A 391 -25.85 -32.50 -50.44
N PHE A 392 -25.49 -33.77 -50.21
CA PHE A 392 -24.30 -34.32 -49.57
C PHE A 392 -23.03 -33.44 -49.49
N ASP A 393 -22.54 -33.31 -48.25
CA ASP A 393 -21.18 -33.67 -47.78
C ASP A 393 -19.96 -33.29 -48.65
N LYS A 394 -19.19 -32.29 -48.18
CA LYS A 394 -17.71 -32.14 -48.28
C LYS A 394 -17.24 -30.76 -47.77
N ASN A 395 -16.71 -30.70 -46.55
CA ASN A 395 -15.39 -30.13 -46.21
C ASN A 395 -15.23 -29.98 -44.69
N THR A 396 -14.50 -30.93 -44.11
CA THR A 396 -13.49 -30.64 -43.08
C THR A 396 -12.68 -29.42 -43.50
N THR A 397 -12.62 -28.38 -42.66
CA THR A 397 -11.56 -27.36 -42.78
C THR A 397 -10.85 -27.29 -41.44
N GLU A 398 -9.57 -27.66 -41.47
CA GLU A 398 -8.60 -27.66 -40.39
C GLU A 398 -8.42 -26.25 -39.77
N PRO A 399 -7.88 -26.14 -38.53
CA PRO A 399 -7.54 -24.84 -37.94
C PRO A 399 -6.59 -24.04 -38.84
N GLU A 400 -6.93 -22.76 -39.10
CA GLU A 400 -6.06 -21.85 -39.85
C GLU A 400 -4.67 -21.79 -39.19
N GLN A 401 -3.64 -22.19 -39.94
CA GLN A 401 -2.25 -22.08 -39.53
C GLN A 401 -1.89 -20.60 -39.36
N LEU A 402 -1.36 -20.24 -38.18
CA LEU A 402 -0.73 -18.93 -37.98
C LEU A 402 0.42 -18.76 -38.99
N PRO A 403 0.54 -17.61 -39.68
CA PRO A 403 1.51 -17.40 -40.76
C PRO A 403 2.96 -17.33 -40.27
N PHE A 404 3.17 -17.12 -38.97
CA PHE A 404 4.50 -17.05 -38.33
C PHE A 404 4.50 -17.77 -36.99
N LYS A 405 5.69 -18.04 -36.45
CA LYS A 405 5.94 -18.61 -35.12
C LYS A 405 6.68 -17.60 -34.23
N GLU A 406 6.64 -17.84 -32.92
CA GLU A 406 7.52 -17.13 -31.99
C GLU A 406 8.99 -17.38 -32.37
N SER A 407 9.81 -16.34 -32.24
CA SER A 407 11.21 -16.26 -32.70
C SER A 407 11.43 -16.20 -34.22
N ASP A 408 10.38 -16.12 -35.04
CA ASP A 408 10.52 -15.87 -36.47
C ASP A 408 10.98 -14.42 -36.74
N ARG A 409 11.88 -14.24 -37.70
CA ARG A 409 12.41 -12.92 -38.09
C ARG A 409 11.70 -12.39 -39.33
N ILE A 410 11.21 -11.16 -39.25
CA ILE A 410 10.48 -10.51 -40.33
C ILE A 410 11.12 -9.18 -40.73
N TYR A 411 10.99 -8.83 -42.01
CA TYR A 411 11.30 -7.49 -42.49
C TYR A 411 10.03 -6.66 -42.56
N TYR A 412 9.93 -5.64 -41.71
CA TYR A 412 8.75 -4.79 -41.62
C TYR A 412 9.17 -3.31 -41.56
N ARG A 413 8.50 -2.45 -42.34
CA ARG A 413 8.77 -0.99 -42.43
C ARG A 413 10.24 -0.58 -42.61
N GLY A 414 11.05 -1.44 -43.25
CA GLY A 414 12.47 -1.16 -43.52
C GLY A 414 13.43 -1.49 -42.37
N GLN A 415 12.94 -2.14 -41.31
CA GLN A 415 13.69 -2.59 -40.15
C GLN A 415 13.49 -4.10 -39.91
N LEU A 416 14.41 -4.68 -39.13
CA LEU A 416 14.44 -6.10 -38.82
C LEU A 416 13.76 -6.34 -37.46
N TYR A 417 12.75 -7.21 -37.43
CA TYR A 417 12.03 -7.53 -36.20
C TYR A 417 12.00 -9.03 -35.91
N GLU A 418 11.96 -9.39 -34.64
CA GLU A 418 11.69 -10.74 -34.15
C GLU A 418 10.27 -10.81 -33.57
N ILE A 419 9.53 -11.88 -33.89
CA ILE A 419 8.22 -12.13 -33.30
C ILE A 419 8.40 -12.67 -31.88
N LEU A 420 7.95 -11.91 -30.89
CA LEU A 420 8.12 -12.24 -29.48
C LEU A 420 7.01 -13.15 -28.98
N ARG A 421 5.75 -12.75 -29.21
CA ARG A 421 4.57 -13.51 -28.80
C ARG A 421 3.31 -13.09 -29.53
N PHE A 422 2.34 -14.00 -29.55
CA PHE A 422 0.97 -13.73 -30.01
C PHE A 422 0.08 -13.36 -28.81
N LEU A 423 -0.70 -12.28 -28.93
CA LEU A 423 -1.63 -11.87 -27.88
C LEU A 423 -2.93 -12.70 -27.96
N HIS A 424 -3.67 -12.76 -26.84
CA HIS A 424 -4.82 -13.65 -26.65
C HIS A 424 -6.03 -13.33 -27.56
N ASP A 425 -5.98 -12.23 -28.30
CA ASP A 425 -6.98 -11.87 -29.31
C ASP A 425 -6.82 -12.65 -30.63
N GLY A 426 -5.75 -13.46 -30.76
CA GLY A 426 -5.42 -14.25 -31.95
C GLY A 426 -5.15 -13.41 -33.21
N ARG A 427 -5.02 -12.08 -33.06
CA ARG A 427 -4.99 -11.10 -34.15
C ARG A 427 -3.93 -10.03 -33.98
N THR A 428 -3.26 -9.96 -32.83
CA THR A 428 -2.18 -9.00 -32.56
C THR A 428 -0.90 -9.72 -32.14
N VAL A 429 0.23 -9.24 -32.66
CA VAL A 429 1.56 -9.80 -32.42
C VAL A 429 2.45 -8.74 -31.79
N GLU A 430 3.25 -9.15 -30.82
CA GLU A 430 4.32 -8.30 -30.27
C GLU A 430 5.64 -8.61 -31.01
N ILE A 431 6.27 -7.57 -31.57
CA ILE A 431 7.50 -7.68 -32.36
C ILE A 431 8.61 -6.80 -31.75
N GLY A 432 9.85 -7.27 -31.78
CA GLY A 432 11.02 -6.55 -31.22
C GLY A 432 12.07 -6.20 -32.28
N GLU A 433 12.56 -4.97 -32.31
CA GLU A 433 13.56 -4.54 -33.32
C GLU A 433 14.95 -5.14 -33.02
N ILE A 434 15.49 -5.94 -33.94
CA ILE A 434 16.74 -6.71 -33.74
C ILE A 434 17.99 -5.81 -33.82
N SER A 435 17.98 -4.72 -34.60
CA SER A 435 19.13 -3.80 -34.76
C SER A 435 19.54 -3.07 -33.47
N GLN A 436 18.71 -3.09 -32.44
CA GLN A 436 18.95 -2.41 -31.16
C GLN A 436 19.25 -3.37 -30.00
N LEU A 437 19.52 -4.65 -30.29
CA LEU A 437 20.06 -5.61 -29.33
C LEU A 437 21.46 -5.16 -28.88
N GLN A 438 21.51 -4.43 -27.77
CA GLN A 438 22.73 -4.20 -27.03
C GLN A 438 22.65 -5.01 -25.74
N ASN A 439 23.36 -6.14 -25.71
CA ASN A 439 23.56 -7.05 -24.57
C ASN A 439 22.39 -8.01 -24.25
N LEU A 440 22.59 -8.86 -23.23
CA LEU A 440 21.66 -9.88 -22.71
C LEU A 440 20.34 -9.32 -22.12
N ALA A 441 20.12 -8.00 -22.17
CA ALA A 441 18.85 -7.38 -21.85
C ALA A 441 17.99 -7.35 -23.11
N GLY A 442 16.80 -7.94 -23.08
CA GLY A 442 15.92 -8.10 -24.24
C GLY A 442 15.59 -6.82 -25.02
N PHE A 443 14.78 -6.97 -26.09
CA PHE A 443 14.50 -5.93 -27.09
C PHE A 443 14.13 -4.55 -26.50
N LYS A 444 14.96 -3.52 -26.77
CA LYS A 444 14.75 -2.12 -26.34
C LYS A 444 13.44 -1.49 -26.84
N ILE A 445 12.94 -1.94 -28.00
CA ILE A 445 11.68 -1.48 -28.59
C ILE A 445 10.83 -2.70 -28.89
N ARG A 446 9.66 -2.76 -28.23
CA ARG A 446 8.60 -3.74 -28.49
C ARG A 446 7.39 -3.02 -29.07
N GLU A 447 6.92 -3.43 -30.24
CA GLU A 447 5.76 -2.87 -30.92
C GLU A 447 4.65 -3.92 -30.99
N ARG A 448 3.40 -3.51 -30.76
CA ARG A 448 2.22 -4.37 -30.93
C ARG A 448 1.59 -4.06 -32.28
N VAL A 449 1.63 -5.03 -33.18
CA VAL A 449 1.18 -4.87 -34.56
C VAL A 449 0.09 -5.90 -34.88
N PRO A 450 -1.02 -5.50 -35.54
CA PRO A 450 -2.02 -6.46 -36.00
C PRO A 450 -1.40 -7.49 -36.96
N LEU A 451 -1.76 -8.76 -36.81
CA LEU A 451 -1.27 -9.86 -37.65
C LEU A 451 -1.56 -9.58 -39.14
N SER A 452 -2.66 -8.90 -39.45
CA SER A 452 -3.01 -8.49 -40.82
C SER A 452 -2.02 -7.50 -41.44
N GLU A 453 -1.31 -6.69 -40.65
CA GLU A 453 -0.31 -5.74 -41.18
C GLU A 453 1.03 -6.40 -41.47
N ILE A 454 1.34 -7.50 -40.79
CA ILE A 454 2.59 -8.25 -40.99
C ILE A 454 2.38 -9.51 -41.81
N ALA A 455 1.14 -9.90 -42.15
CA ALA A 455 0.80 -11.14 -42.85
C ALA A 455 1.55 -11.31 -44.19
N ASP A 456 1.80 -10.20 -44.90
CA ASP A 456 2.53 -10.18 -46.17
C ASP A 456 4.05 -10.00 -46.00
N SER A 457 4.55 -9.93 -44.76
CA SER A 457 5.97 -9.76 -44.48
C SER A 457 6.75 -11.01 -44.84
N LYS A 458 7.89 -10.83 -45.52
CA LYS A 458 8.76 -11.95 -45.88
C LYS A 458 9.51 -12.47 -44.64
N LEU A 459 9.40 -13.77 -44.41
CA LEU A 459 10.16 -14.48 -43.39
C LEU A 459 11.65 -14.52 -43.78
N LEU A 460 12.52 -14.18 -42.84
CA LEU A 460 13.96 -14.16 -43.01
C LEU A 460 14.60 -15.35 -42.33
N LYS A 461 15.75 -15.79 -42.86
CA LYS A 461 16.58 -16.80 -42.19
C LYS A 461 17.27 -16.18 -40.98
N ASN A 462 17.58 -17.01 -40.00
CA ASN A 462 18.34 -16.60 -38.80
C ASN A 462 19.78 -16.17 -39.15
N SER A 463 20.34 -16.67 -40.25
CA SER A 463 21.62 -16.23 -40.83
C SER A 463 21.67 -16.51 -42.33
N TYR A 464 22.49 -15.77 -43.06
CA TYR A 464 22.75 -15.98 -44.49
C TYR A 464 24.25 -16.17 -44.70
N SER A 465 24.67 -17.18 -45.47
CA SER A 465 26.08 -17.34 -45.83
C SER A 465 26.52 -16.32 -46.89
N GLU A 466 27.82 -15.99 -46.92
CA GLU A 466 28.38 -15.12 -47.98
C GLU A 466 28.12 -15.67 -49.38
N GLY A 467 28.10 -17.00 -49.54
CA GLY A 467 27.75 -17.68 -50.78
C GLY A 467 26.30 -17.49 -51.20
N GLU A 468 25.34 -17.54 -50.27
CA GLU A 468 23.92 -17.31 -50.56
C GLU A 468 23.63 -15.86 -50.93
N ILE A 469 24.25 -14.90 -50.24
CA ILE A 469 24.13 -13.47 -50.58
C ILE A 469 24.75 -13.22 -51.96
N ALA A 470 25.92 -13.82 -52.25
CA ALA A 470 26.56 -13.73 -53.56
C ALA A 470 25.69 -14.35 -54.67
N GLU A 471 25.05 -15.50 -54.44
CA GLU A 471 24.10 -16.10 -55.38
C GLU A 471 22.85 -15.25 -55.58
N MET A 472 22.32 -14.61 -54.53
CA MET A 472 21.19 -13.66 -54.65
C MET A 472 21.57 -12.43 -55.48
N VAL A 473 22.77 -11.86 -55.27
CA VAL A 473 23.31 -10.75 -56.10
C VAL A 473 23.48 -11.21 -57.55
N VAL A 474 24.11 -12.36 -57.78
CA VAL A 474 24.40 -12.89 -59.11
C VAL A 474 23.11 -13.22 -59.85
N GLY A 475 22.12 -13.81 -59.18
CA GLY A 475 20.80 -14.12 -59.73
C GLY A 475 20.00 -12.87 -60.12
N ALA A 476 20.02 -11.82 -59.30
CA ALA A 476 19.37 -10.54 -59.63
C ALA A 476 20.04 -9.84 -60.84
N VAL A 477 21.38 -9.90 -60.92
CA VAL A 477 22.14 -9.32 -62.04
C VAL A 477 21.96 -10.12 -63.33
N GLN A 478 21.92 -11.46 -63.26
CA GLN A 478 21.76 -12.32 -64.44
C GLN A 478 20.33 -12.34 -64.99
N SER A 479 19.32 -12.19 -64.13
CA SER A 479 17.91 -12.11 -64.55
C SER A 479 17.52 -10.71 -65.06
N GLY A 480 18.35 -9.69 -64.82
CA GLY A 480 18.04 -8.31 -65.17
C GLY A 480 16.90 -7.71 -64.33
N ASP A 481 16.50 -8.39 -63.26
CA ASP A 481 15.43 -7.95 -62.37
C ASP A 481 15.98 -6.90 -61.40
N ASN A 482 15.53 -5.66 -61.59
CA ASN A 482 15.92 -4.50 -60.79
C ASN A 482 14.75 -4.00 -59.93
N SER A 483 13.76 -4.87 -59.69
CA SER A 483 12.58 -4.59 -58.90
C SER A 483 12.93 -4.15 -57.47
N GLY A 484 12.06 -3.34 -56.86
CA GLY A 484 12.23 -2.89 -55.47
C GLY A 484 12.33 -4.07 -54.50
N GLU A 485 11.59 -5.15 -54.77
CA GLU A 485 11.53 -6.34 -53.92
C GLU A 485 12.84 -7.13 -53.85
N THR A 486 13.57 -7.28 -54.97
CA THR A 486 14.87 -7.98 -54.97
C THR A 486 15.93 -7.19 -54.21
N LYS A 487 15.89 -5.85 -54.29
CA LYS A 487 16.78 -4.97 -53.52
C LYS A 487 16.47 -4.97 -52.03
N GLU A 488 15.19 -4.99 -51.65
CA GLU A 488 14.78 -5.08 -50.25
C GLU A 488 15.15 -6.42 -49.63
N ALA A 489 14.96 -7.53 -50.35
CA ALA A 489 15.38 -8.86 -49.86
C ALA A 489 16.90 -8.94 -49.63
N LEU A 490 17.70 -8.35 -50.52
CA LEU A 490 19.16 -8.26 -50.37
C LEU A 490 19.59 -7.36 -49.21
N LYS A 491 18.90 -6.22 -49.03
CA LYS A 491 19.14 -5.31 -47.90
C LYS A 491 18.76 -5.97 -46.56
N ALA A 492 17.64 -6.67 -46.51
CA ALA A 492 17.19 -7.41 -45.33
C ALA A 492 18.16 -8.53 -44.95
N ALA A 493 18.64 -9.32 -45.92
CA ALA A 493 19.64 -10.38 -45.68
C ALA A 493 20.98 -9.81 -45.16
N LEU A 494 21.45 -8.68 -45.70
CA LEU A 494 22.65 -7.99 -45.22
C LEU A 494 22.46 -7.42 -43.81
N GLN A 495 21.28 -6.87 -43.50
CA GLN A 495 20.96 -6.35 -42.17
C GLN A 495 20.84 -7.46 -41.12
N VAL A 496 20.36 -8.66 -41.48
CA VAL A 496 20.39 -9.85 -40.61
C VAL A 496 21.82 -10.19 -40.20
N ASN A 497 22.74 -10.24 -41.17
CA ASN A 497 24.13 -10.56 -40.87
C ASN A 497 24.81 -9.43 -40.08
N GLN A 498 24.58 -8.15 -40.41
CA GLN A 498 25.10 -7.02 -39.64
C GLN A 498 24.59 -6.99 -38.19
N ALA A 499 23.32 -7.33 -37.97
CA ALA A 499 22.76 -7.43 -36.62
C ALA A 499 23.31 -8.65 -35.86
N ASN A 500 23.53 -9.78 -36.55
CA ASN A 500 24.20 -10.94 -35.98
C ASN A 500 25.68 -10.64 -35.64
N ASP A 501 26.38 -9.88 -36.48
CA ASP A 501 27.76 -9.44 -36.26
C ASP A 501 27.82 -8.44 -35.10
N GLY A 502 26.87 -7.50 -34.99
CA GLY A 502 26.76 -6.58 -33.86
C GLY A 502 26.41 -7.27 -32.54
N TYR A 503 25.54 -8.30 -32.59
CA TYR A 503 25.25 -9.17 -31.46
C TYR A 503 26.48 -10.01 -31.08
N ALA A 504 27.18 -10.59 -32.06
CA ALA A 504 28.41 -11.34 -31.84
C ALA A 504 29.54 -10.46 -31.30
N ASP A 505 29.67 -9.21 -31.74
CA ASP A 505 30.62 -8.22 -31.21
C ASP A 505 30.25 -7.80 -29.79
N ALA A 506 28.97 -7.64 -29.47
CA ALA A 506 28.52 -7.37 -28.10
C ALA A 506 28.79 -8.57 -27.17
N VAL A 507 28.50 -9.79 -27.63
CA VAL A 507 28.81 -11.04 -26.92
C VAL A 507 30.32 -11.25 -26.80
N MET A 508 31.13 -10.89 -27.81
CA MET A 508 32.59 -10.99 -27.77
C MET A 508 33.21 -9.92 -26.88
N LYS A 509 32.62 -8.71 -26.82
CA LYS A 509 33.07 -7.64 -25.91
C LYS A 509 32.69 -7.95 -24.46
N ASP A 510 31.51 -8.53 -24.25
CA ASP A 510 31.07 -9.11 -22.98
C ASP A 510 32.01 -10.27 -22.57
N PHE A 511 32.31 -11.20 -23.48
CA PHE A 511 33.28 -12.28 -23.25
C PHE A 511 34.70 -11.77 -22.96
N ASP A 512 35.22 -10.81 -23.72
CA ASP A 512 36.56 -10.23 -23.53
C ASP A 512 36.67 -9.46 -22.21
N SER A 513 35.61 -8.76 -21.80
CA SER A 513 35.55 -8.10 -20.49
C SER A 513 35.53 -9.12 -19.34
N ARG A 514 34.77 -10.22 -19.50
CA ARG A 514 34.67 -11.35 -18.56
C ARG A 514 35.97 -12.15 -18.44
N VAL A 515 36.73 -12.30 -19.53
CA VAL A 515 38.04 -12.99 -19.53
C VAL A 515 39.16 -12.11 -18.97
N SER A 516 39.02 -10.78 -19.05
CA SER A 516 40.01 -9.82 -18.55
C SER A 516 39.99 -9.62 -17.03
N GLY A 517 39.12 -10.31 -16.29
CA GLY A 517 39.11 -10.33 -14.82
C GLY A 517 38.49 -9.09 -14.14
N ARG A 518 37.79 -8.23 -14.89
CA ARG A 518 36.89 -7.21 -14.32
C ARG A 518 35.48 -7.75 -14.45
N GLY A 519 34.89 -8.21 -13.34
CA GLY A 519 33.48 -8.62 -13.34
C GLY A 519 32.60 -7.45 -13.76
N LEU A 520 31.51 -7.73 -14.48
CA LEU A 520 30.50 -6.74 -14.82
C LEU A 520 29.47 -6.65 -13.68
N ASN A 521 28.96 -5.44 -13.46
CA ASN A 521 27.82 -5.23 -12.56
C ASN A 521 26.58 -5.92 -13.12
N TYR A 522 25.84 -6.59 -12.23
CA TYR A 522 24.56 -7.20 -12.54
C TYR A 522 23.54 -6.13 -12.95
N HIS A 523 22.79 -6.41 -14.03
CA HIS A 523 21.68 -5.59 -14.45
C HIS A 523 20.41 -6.44 -14.50
N TYR A 524 19.32 -5.91 -13.94
CA TYR A 524 18.04 -6.59 -13.89
C TYR A 524 17.38 -6.69 -15.27
N SER A 525 16.65 -7.78 -15.47
CA SER A 525 15.76 -8.05 -16.61
C SER A 525 14.52 -8.76 -16.07
N GLU A 526 13.35 -8.48 -16.64
CA GLU A 526 12.08 -9.14 -16.27
C GLU A 526 12.17 -10.67 -16.42
N GLU A 527 12.98 -11.15 -17.38
CA GLU A 527 13.20 -12.57 -17.67
C GLU A 527 13.97 -13.31 -16.56
N HIS A 528 14.55 -12.59 -15.60
CA HIS A 528 15.27 -13.21 -14.49
C HIS A 528 14.33 -13.84 -13.44
N HIS A 529 13.04 -13.47 -13.43
CA HIS A 529 12.01 -14.03 -12.55
C HIS A 529 12.44 -14.03 -11.06
N LEU A 530 12.86 -12.85 -10.56
CA LEU A 530 13.49 -12.75 -9.23
C LEU A 530 12.55 -13.07 -8.06
N TYR A 531 11.25 -12.76 -8.19
CA TYR A 531 10.29 -12.83 -7.09
C TYR A 531 9.21 -13.90 -7.26
N ASP A 532 9.34 -14.76 -8.27
CA ASP A 532 8.34 -15.77 -8.61
C ASP A 532 8.22 -16.86 -7.52
N GLY A 533 6.98 -17.26 -7.24
CA GLY A 533 6.64 -18.36 -6.34
C GLY A 533 6.41 -17.95 -4.88
N GLY A 534 5.86 -18.90 -4.12
CA GLY A 534 5.54 -18.71 -2.70
C GLY A 534 6.76 -18.76 -1.78
N ALA A 535 6.53 -18.61 -0.47
CA ALA A 535 7.58 -18.56 0.56
C ALA A 535 8.59 -19.73 0.48
N LYS A 536 8.13 -20.95 0.14
CA LYS A 536 9.01 -22.11 -0.04
C LYS A 536 9.95 -21.99 -1.24
N THR A 537 9.48 -21.43 -2.35
CA THR A 537 10.33 -21.17 -3.53
C THR A 537 11.38 -20.11 -3.22
N LYS A 538 10.96 -19.01 -2.57
CA LYS A 538 11.86 -17.95 -2.11
C LYS A 538 12.93 -18.47 -1.14
N CYS A 539 12.55 -19.33 -0.19
CA CYS A 539 13.49 -19.98 0.71
C CYS A 539 14.53 -20.85 -0.04
N LYS A 540 14.09 -21.64 -1.03
CA LYS A 540 15.00 -22.43 -1.86
C LYS A 540 15.96 -21.56 -2.67
N ASN A 541 15.49 -20.43 -3.19
CA ASN A 541 16.33 -19.45 -3.89
C ASN A 541 17.39 -18.86 -2.94
N ASN A 542 17.01 -18.47 -1.72
CA ASN A 542 17.98 -17.98 -0.72
C ASN A 542 19.04 -19.04 -0.40
N ILE A 543 18.64 -20.30 -0.17
CA ILE A 543 19.54 -21.41 0.09
C ILE A 543 20.50 -21.64 -1.09
N ALA A 544 20.00 -21.59 -2.33
CA ALA A 544 20.82 -21.73 -3.53
C ALA A 544 21.84 -20.58 -3.67
N ALA A 545 21.42 -19.34 -3.40
CA ALA A 545 22.29 -18.17 -3.42
C ALA A 545 23.39 -18.27 -2.35
N ILE A 546 23.06 -18.67 -1.12
CA ILE A 546 24.05 -18.84 -0.03
C ILE A 546 25.06 -19.92 -0.37
N ARG A 547 24.61 -21.07 -0.89
CA ARG A 547 25.51 -22.15 -1.34
C ARG A 547 26.50 -21.67 -2.39
N LEU A 548 25.97 -21.01 -3.42
CA LEU A 548 26.78 -20.46 -4.50
C LEU A 548 27.76 -19.42 -3.98
N LEU A 549 27.34 -18.53 -3.07
CA LEU A 549 28.22 -17.56 -2.44
C LEU A 549 29.39 -18.25 -1.72
N LYS A 550 29.11 -19.25 -0.87
CA LYS A 550 30.16 -19.99 -0.13
C LYS A 550 31.11 -20.72 -1.09
N GLU A 551 30.59 -21.25 -2.20
CA GLU A 551 31.41 -21.86 -3.25
C GLU A 551 32.33 -20.84 -3.92
N LEU A 552 31.80 -19.68 -4.34
CA LEU A 552 32.57 -18.60 -4.96
C LEU A 552 33.66 -18.06 -4.03
N GLN A 553 33.35 -17.89 -2.74
CA GLN A 553 34.31 -17.49 -1.71
C GLN A 553 35.44 -18.53 -1.55
N THR A 554 35.10 -19.82 -1.55
CA THR A 554 36.08 -20.92 -1.47
C THR A 554 36.98 -20.95 -2.71
N GLN A 555 36.43 -20.68 -3.89
CA GLN A 555 37.16 -20.66 -5.16
C GLN A 555 37.95 -19.36 -5.38
N GLY A 556 37.67 -18.30 -4.62
CA GLY A 556 38.34 -17.01 -4.74
C GLY A 556 38.10 -16.32 -6.10
N ARG A 557 36.91 -16.51 -6.68
CA ARG A 557 36.53 -15.93 -7.99
C ARG A 557 35.23 -15.14 -7.91
N MET A 558 34.99 -14.32 -8.92
CA MET A 558 33.71 -13.62 -9.11
C MET A 558 32.66 -14.55 -9.75
N ALA A 559 31.39 -14.24 -9.48
CA ALA A 559 30.25 -14.86 -10.14
C ALA A 559 30.24 -14.60 -11.65
N THR A 560 29.85 -15.61 -12.43
CA THR A 560 29.45 -15.47 -13.84
C THR A 560 28.07 -14.82 -13.94
N ALA A 561 27.62 -14.42 -15.14
CA ALA A 561 26.31 -13.78 -15.29
C ALA A 561 25.15 -14.71 -14.89
N GLU A 562 25.24 -16.00 -15.23
CA GLU A 562 24.24 -17.00 -14.85
C GLU A 562 24.20 -17.21 -13.33
N GLU A 563 25.37 -17.18 -12.69
CA GLU A 563 25.51 -17.23 -11.23
C GLU A 563 24.99 -15.95 -10.57
N GLN A 564 25.23 -14.78 -11.16
CA GLN A 564 24.67 -13.52 -10.68
C GLN A 564 23.14 -13.54 -10.67
N ILE A 565 22.47 -14.17 -11.65
CA ILE A 565 21.01 -14.36 -11.61
C ILE A 565 20.59 -15.19 -10.39
N THR A 566 21.35 -16.24 -10.07
CA THR A 566 21.06 -17.07 -8.88
C THR A 566 21.24 -16.28 -7.58
N LEU A 567 22.29 -15.46 -7.51
CA LEU A 567 22.55 -14.57 -6.38
C LEU A 567 21.50 -13.47 -6.24
N ALA A 568 21.05 -12.87 -7.35
CA ALA A 568 20.04 -11.81 -7.40
C ALA A 568 18.65 -12.28 -6.97
N ARG A 569 18.38 -13.60 -6.98
CA ARG A 569 17.13 -14.19 -6.46
C ARG A 569 17.08 -14.28 -4.94
N PHE A 570 18.12 -13.85 -4.23
CA PHE A 570 18.09 -13.74 -2.78
C PHE A 570 17.17 -12.57 -2.37
N VAL A 571 16.12 -12.88 -1.61
CA VAL A 571 15.05 -11.91 -1.26
C VAL A 571 15.12 -11.42 0.20
N GLY A 572 16.20 -11.75 0.92
CA GLY A 572 16.29 -11.50 2.36
C GLY A 572 15.38 -12.42 3.17
N TRP A 573 15.24 -12.11 4.47
CA TRP A 573 14.53 -12.96 5.43
C TRP A 573 13.19 -12.38 5.90
N GLY A 574 12.81 -11.17 5.47
CA GLY A 574 11.60 -10.47 5.90
C GLY A 574 10.32 -11.30 5.79
N GLY A 575 10.10 -11.92 4.62
CA GLY A 575 8.96 -12.81 4.37
C GLY A 575 9.17 -14.28 4.73
N LEU A 576 10.32 -14.63 5.34
CA LEU A 576 10.77 -16.02 5.53
C LEU A 576 11.08 -16.37 6.99
N ALA A 577 10.55 -15.62 7.96
CA ALA A 577 10.77 -15.85 9.40
C ALA A 577 10.50 -17.31 9.84
N ASN A 578 9.50 -17.97 9.25
CA ASN A 578 9.20 -19.37 9.53
C ASN A 578 10.35 -20.33 9.20
N ALA A 579 11.15 -20.04 8.16
CA ALA A 579 12.29 -20.86 7.75
C ALA A 579 13.46 -20.78 8.75
N LEU A 580 13.51 -19.71 9.56
CA LEU A 580 14.55 -19.46 10.56
C LEU A 580 14.09 -19.80 11.99
N THR A 581 12.87 -20.33 12.15
CA THR A 581 12.27 -20.66 13.45
C THR A 581 12.49 -22.14 13.78
N PRO A 582 13.20 -22.48 14.87
CA PRO A 582 13.42 -23.87 15.27
C PRO A 582 12.08 -24.60 15.53
N GLY A 583 11.92 -25.80 14.97
CA GLY A 583 10.76 -26.66 15.22
C GLY A 583 9.43 -26.18 14.61
N LYS A 584 9.46 -25.21 13.69
CA LYS A 584 8.24 -24.75 13.01
C LYS A 584 7.71 -25.82 12.07
N SER A 585 6.45 -26.24 12.31
CA SER A 585 5.79 -27.27 11.51
C SER A 585 5.79 -26.94 10.02
N GLY A 586 6.30 -27.88 9.22
CA GLY A 586 6.39 -27.77 7.77
C GLY A 586 7.59 -26.98 7.26
N TRP A 587 8.55 -26.58 8.11
CA TRP A 587 9.78 -25.84 7.78
C TRP A 587 11.06 -26.47 8.34
N GLU A 588 10.96 -27.64 8.95
CA GLU A 588 12.06 -28.31 9.66
C GLU A 588 13.22 -28.63 8.72
N SER A 589 12.94 -29.08 7.49
CA SER A 589 13.97 -29.37 6.49
C SER A 589 14.76 -28.14 6.08
N GLU A 590 14.08 -27.03 5.81
CA GLU A 590 14.71 -25.78 5.39
C GLU A 590 15.50 -25.14 6.53
N TYR A 591 14.99 -25.21 7.76
CA TYR A 591 15.71 -24.73 8.94
C TYR A 591 17.05 -25.45 9.13
N GLU A 592 17.06 -26.79 9.09
CA GLU A 592 18.30 -27.57 9.20
C GLU A 592 19.27 -27.30 8.04
N GLU A 593 18.75 -27.12 6.84
CA GLU A 593 19.54 -26.79 5.66
C GLU A 593 20.20 -25.40 5.81
N ILE A 594 19.46 -24.38 6.22
CA ILE A 594 19.98 -23.02 6.46
C ILE A 594 21.01 -23.04 7.59
N LYS A 595 20.70 -23.69 8.71
CA LYS A 595 21.60 -23.83 9.86
C LYS A 595 22.91 -24.53 9.50
N SER A 596 22.88 -25.46 8.56
CA SER A 596 24.10 -26.14 8.08
C SER A 596 24.98 -25.25 7.18
N LEU A 597 24.40 -24.25 6.53
CA LEU A 597 25.07 -23.37 5.57
C LEU A 597 25.62 -22.10 6.21
N LEU A 598 24.94 -21.60 7.24
CA LEU A 598 25.29 -20.37 7.94
C LEU A 598 26.13 -20.68 9.18
N THR A 599 27.06 -19.78 9.49
CA THR A 599 27.68 -19.74 10.82
C THR A 599 26.67 -19.29 11.87
N GLU A 600 26.97 -19.51 13.16
CA GLU A 600 26.08 -19.09 14.26
C GLU A 600 25.82 -17.58 14.22
N GLU A 601 26.85 -16.78 13.92
CA GLU A 601 26.75 -15.32 13.79
C GLU A 601 25.87 -14.91 12.59
N GLU A 602 26.04 -15.56 11.44
CA GLU A 602 25.19 -15.32 10.26
C GLU A 602 23.74 -15.75 10.49
N LEU A 603 23.51 -16.84 11.24
CA LEU A 603 22.16 -17.29 11.57
C LEU A 603 21.45 -16.31 12.51
N LEU A 604 22.14 -15.79 13.52
CA LEU A 604 21.60 -14.75 14.40
C LEU A 604 21.27 -13.48 13.62
N SER A 605 22.18 -13.02 12.75
CA SER A 605 21.94 -11.88 11.85
C SER A 605 20.72 -12.11 10.94
N ALA A 606 20.59 -13.31 10.38
CA ALA A 606 19.43 -13.69 9.58
C ALA A 606 18.12 -13.63 10.38
N GLN A 607 18.13 -14.08 11.64
CA GLN A 607 16.96 -14.03 12.53
C GLN A 607 16.58 -12.60 12.90
N GLU A 608 17.55 -11.75 13.24
CA GLU A 608 17.33 -10.33 13.59
C GLU A 608 16.83 -9.51 12.40
N SER A 609 17.28 -9.84 11.18
CA SER A 609 16.88 -9.14 9.95
C SER A 609 15.49 -9.52 9.42
N THR A 610 14.79 -10.48 10.04
CA THR A 610 13.40 -10.84 9.65
C THR A 610 12.40 -9.68 9.77
N LEU A 611 12.69 -8.67 10.59
CA LEU A 611 11.81 -7.52 10.77
C LEU A 611 12.11 -6.37 9.79
N THR A 612 13.29 -6.35 9.16
CA THR A 612 13.81 -5.16 8.47
C THR A 612 14.32 -5.44 7.04
N ALA A 613 14.58 -6.70 6.67
CA ALA A 613 15.09 -7.07 5.34
C ALA A 613 13.98 -7.22 4.29
N TYR A 614 13.23 -6.15 4.03
CA TYR A 614 12.29 -6.07 2.91
C TYR A 614 12.95 -5.36 1.73
N TYR A 615 13.15 -6.11 0.65
CA TYR A 615 13.86 -5.62 -0.52
C TYR A 615 12.92 -4.87 -1.45
N THR A 616 13.34 -3.70 -1.90
CA THR A 616 12.58 -2.89 -2.86
C THR A 616 12.63 -3.52 -4.24
N GLU A 617 11.46 -3.66 -4.87
CA GLU A 617 11.34 -4.16 -6.25
C GLU A 617 11.89 -3.16 -7.27
N GLN A 618 12.44 -3.67 -8.37
CA GLN A 618 13.06 -2.88 -9.43
C GLN A 618 12.08 -1.90 -10.09
N SER A 619 10.80 -2.24 -10.16
CA SER A 619 9.74 -1.39 -10.69
C SER A 619 9.64 -0.06 -9.91
N VAL A 620 9.65 -0.13 -8.57
CA VAL A 620 9.62 1.03 -7.67
C VAL A 620 10.92 1.83 -7.80
N ILE A 621 12.06 1.16 -7.81
CA ILE A 621 13.38 1.80 -7.96
C ILE A 621 13.47 2.58 -9.28
N GLY A 622 12.90 2.04 -10.38
CA GLY A 622 12.85 2.73 -11.67
C GLY A 622 12.08 4.06 -11.62
N HIS A 623 11.12 4.22 -10.70
CA HIS A 623 10.47 5.53 -10.47
C HIS A 623 11.42 6.51 -9.77
N VAL A 624 12.21 6.04 -8.80
CA VAL A 624 13.21 6.86 -8.09
C VAL A 624 14.24 7.42 -9.08
N TYR A 625 14.79 6.58 -9.96
CA TYR A 625 15.74 7.04 -10.97
C TYR A 625 15.13 8.02 -11.97
N ARG A 626 13.88 7.79 -12.41
CA ARG A 626 13.18 8.76 -13.27
C ARG A 626 13.00 10.12 -12.59
N ALA A 627 12.75 10.15 -11.28
CA ALA A 627 12.70 11.39 -10.52
C ALA A 627 14.08 12.08 -10.47
N LEU A 628 15.15 11.32 -10.21
CA LEU A 628 16.53 11.83 -10.24
C LEU A 628 16.88 12.44 -11.60
N GLU A 629 16.53 11.79 -12.71
CA GLU A 629 16.73 12.33 -14.05
C GLU A 629 15.97 13.65 -14.26
N ARG A 630 14.72 13.74 -13.77
CA ARG A 630 13.93 14.98 -13.85
C ARG A 630 14.51 16.11 -13.00
N PHE A 631 15.13 15.79 -11.87
CA PHE A 631 15.88 16.75 -11.05
C PHE A 631 17.24 17.14 -11.65
N GLY A 632 17.59 16.60 -12.83
CA GLY A 632 18.81 16.96 -13.55
C GLY A 632 20.04 16.18 -13.12
N PHE A 633 19.89 15.13 -12.30
CA PHE A 633 21.01 14.24 -11.99
C PHE A 633 21.37 13.40 -13.22
N ARG A 634 22.66 13.32 -13.53
CA ARG A 634 23.21 12.60 -14.71
C ARG A 634 24.39 11.69 -14.34
N GLY A 635 24.65 11.53 -13.05
CA GLY A 635 25.74 10.71 -12.53
C GLY A 635 26.70 11.45 -11.60
N GLY A 636 27.55 10.68 -10.93
CA GLY A 636 28.45 11.14 -9.87
C GLY A 636 28.80 10.01 -8.89
N ASN A 637 29.14 10.36 -7.66
CA ASN A 637 29.26 9.40 -6.56
C ASN A 637 27.87 9.12 -5.97
N ILE A 638 27.40 7.88 -6.08
CA ILE A 638 26.10 7.42 -5.59
C ILE A 638 26.33 6.51 -4.39
N LEU A 639 25.70 6.80 -3.26
CA LEU A 639 25.68 5.95 -2.07
C LEU A 639 24.33 5.28 -1.90
N ASP A 640 24.34 3.98 -1.60
CA ASP A 640 23.25 3.27 -0.94
C ASP A 640 23.71 2.85 0.46
N PRO A 641 23.18 3.46 1.54
CA PRO A 641 23.67 3.25 2.90
C PRO A 641 23.11 1.98 3.58
N ALA A 642 22.12 1.32 2.96
CA ALA A 642 21.49 0.09 3.46
C ALA A 642 21.08 -0.79 2.26
N MET A 643 22.09 -1.22 1.51
CA MET A 643 21.86 -1.68 0.13
C MET A 643 21.23 -3.07 0.00
N GLY A 644 21.24 -3.89 1.05
CA GLY A 644 20.89 -5.30 0.97
C GLY A 644 21.78 -6.02 -0.05
N THR A 645 21.16 -6.70 -1.01
CA THR A 645 21.89 -7.28 -2.15
C THR A 645 22.17 -6.28 -3.26
N GLY A 646 21.70 -5.04 -3.17
CA GLY A 646 21.97 -3.95 -4.12
C GLY A 646 20.93 -3.77 -5.23
N ASN A 647 19.65 -4.05 -5.00
CA ASN A 647 18.60 -3.91 -6.04
C ASN A 647 18.58 -2.51 -6.68
N PHE A 648 18.91 -1.46 -5.92
CA PHE A 648 19.02 -0.10 -6.46
C PHE A 648 20.05 0.02 -7.59
N TYR A 649 21.12 -0.78 -7.57
CA TYR A 649 22.14 -0.77 -8.62
C TYR A 649 21.78 -1.62 -9.82
N SER A 650 20.88 -2.60 -9.66
CA SER A 650 20.45 -3.48 -10.76
C SER A 650 19.70 -2.76 -11.89
N VAL A 651 19.17 -1.56 -11.64
CA VAL A 651 18.40 -0.77 -12.62
C VAL A 651 18.97 0.64 -12.80
N LEU A 652 20.27 0.81 -12.58
CA LEU A 652 20.96 2.07 -12.85
C LEU A 652 20.78 2.46 -14.34
N PRO A 653 20.19 3.62 -14.66
CA PRO A 653 19.97 4.01 -16.05
C PRO A 653 21.27 4.20 -16.83
N GLU A 654 21.23 3.97 -18.16
CA GLU A 654 22.38 4.22 -19.06
C GLU A 654 22.90 5.66 -18.94
N SER A 655 22.02 6.63 -18.70
CA SER A 655 22.38 8.03 -18.49
C SER A 655 23.30 8.26 -17.27
N MET A 656 23.34 7.31 -16.33
CA MET A 656 24.10 7.34 -15.09
C MET A 656 25.15 6.23 -15.01
N GLU A 657 25.40 5.46 -16.07
CA GLU A 657 26.31 4.30 -16.09
C GLU A 657 27.75 4.65 -15.64
N ASN A 658 28.20 5.87 -15.91
CA ASN A 658 29.52 6.36 -15.51
C ASN A 658 29.62 6.78 -14.03
N SER A 659 28.59 6.53 -13.22
CA SER A 659 28.58 6.84 -11.80
C SER A 659 29.47 5.90 -11.02
N LYS A 660 30.06 6.40 -9.93
CA LYS A 660 30.77 5.56 -8.96
C LYS A 660 29.80 5.14 -7.88
N LEU A 661 29.65 3.84 -7.70
CA LEU A 661 28.69 3.25 -6.77
C LEU A 661 29.37 2.90 -5.44
N TYR A 662 28.74 3.27 -4.34
CA TYR A 662 29.21 3.05 -2.98
C TYR A 662 28.11 2.37 -2.17
N GLY A 663 28.37 1.21 -1.62
CA GLY A 663 27.38 0.43 -0.89
C GLY A 663 27.75 0.24 0.56
N VAL A 664 26.76 0.25 1.46
CA VAL A 664 26.93 -0.16 2.84
C VAL A 664 25.84 -1.15 3.17
N GLU A 665 26.24 -2.27 3.77
CA GLU A 665 25.31 -3.30 4.25
C GLU A 665 25.79 -3.84 5.59
N LEU A 666 24.86 -4.01 6.54
CA LEU A 666 25.17 -4.50 7.87
C LEU A 666 25.32 -6.03 7.86
N ASP A 667 24.43 -6.73 7.15
CA ASP A 667 24.40 -8.19 7.14
C ASP A 667 25.47 -8.78 6.22
N THR A 668 26.25 -9.73 6.76
CA THR A 668 27.38 -10.32 6.04
C THR A 668 26.96 -11.05 4.77
N VAL A 669 25.87 -11.83 4.83
CA VAL A 669 25.46 -12.66 3.69
C VAL A 669 25.01 -11.78 2.52
N SER A 670 24.10 -10.85 2.79
CA SER A 670 23.58 -9.93 1.76
C SER A 670 24.66 -8.99 1.23
N GLY A 671 25.54 -8.47 2.08
CA GLY A 671 26.66 -7.63 1.68
C GLY A 671 27.71 -8.35 0.82
N GLU A 672 27.99 -9.63 1.11
CA GLU A 672 28.88 -10.45 0.27
C GLU A 672 28.21 -10.85 -1.06
N ILE A 673 26.89 -11.10 -1.08
CA ILE A 673 26.12 -11.25 -2.33
C ILE A 673 26.23 -9.96 -3.16
N ALA A 674 26.06 -8.79 -2.55
CA ALA A 674 26.16 -7.51 -3.24
C ALA A 674 27.54 -7.32 -3.90
N ARG A 675 28.64 -7.75 -3.25
CA ARG A 675 29.99 -7.72 -3.85
C ARG A 675 30.13 -8.59 -5.10
N GLN A 676 29.42 -9.72 -5.14
CA GLN A 676 29.41 -10.60 -6.31
C GLN A 676 28.55 -10.04 -7.45
N LEU A 677 27.48 -9.33 -7.10
CA LEU A 677 26.60 -8.68 -8.07
C LEU A 677 27.21 -7.38 -8.63
N TYR A 678 27.93 -6.60 -7.83
CA TYR A 678 28.47 -5.29 -8.21
C TYR A 678 29.99 -5.20 -7.99
N PRO A 679 30.79 -5.96 -8.74
CA PRO A 679 32.26 -5.97 -8.64
C PRO A 679 32.93 -4.61 -8.82
N GLU A 680 32.30 -3.67 -9.53
CA GLU A 680 32.85 -2.32 -9.75
C GLU A 680 32.44 -1.31 -8.67
N ALA A 681 31.52 -1.68 -7.76
CA ALA A 681 31.07 -0.83 -6.66
C ALA A 681 31.97 -0.97 -5.42
N GLU A 682 32.13 0.12 -4.67
CA GLU A 682 32.83 0.09 -3.38
C GLU A 682 31.85 -0.30 -2.26
N ILE A 683 31.82 -1.59 -1.89
CA ILE A 683 30.87 -2.12 -0.90
C ILE A 683 31.54 -2.42 0.45
N GLN A 684 31.04 -1.76 1.49
CA GLN A 684 31.48 -1.93 2.88
C GLN A 684 30.45 -2.75 3.68
N VAL A 685 30.82 -3.97 4.05
CA VAL A 685 30.00 -4.87 4.88
C VAL A 685 30.26 -4.54 6.36
N LYS A 686 29.50 -3.57 6.88
CA LYS A 686 29.51 -3.08 8.27
C LYS A 686 28.36 -2.10 8.49
N GLY A 687 28.06 -1.79 9.75
CA GLY A 687 27.04 -0.80 10.10
C GLY A 687 27.36 0.61 9.56
N PHE A 688 26.30 1.33 9.16
CA PHE A 688 26.43 2.67 8.59
C PHE A 688 27.10 3.65 9.58
N GLU A 689 26.94 3.44 10.89
CA GLU A 689 27.60 4.17 11.98
C GLU A 689 29.12 4.03 11.99
N GLN A 690 29.64 2.93 11.46
CA GLN A 690 31.07 2.64 11.40
C GLN A 690 31.71 3.13 10.09
N THR A 691 30.94 3.78 9.22
CA THR A 691 31.46 4.39 7.99
C THR A 691 32.13 5.72 8.29
N SER A 692 33.25 5.97 7.61
CA SER A 692 34.07 7.18 7.75
C SER A 692 34.12 7.98 6.44
N TYR A 693 33.05 7.93 5.64
CA TYR A 693 32.94 8.74 4.43
C TYR A 693 33.01 10.24 4.77
N PRO A 694 33.74 11.05 4.00
CA PRO A 694 33.81 12.48 4.23
C PRO A 694 32.45 13.16 4.03
N ASP A 695 32.22 14.26 4.75
CA ASP A 695 31.09 15.14 4.49
C ASP A 695 31.20 15.71 3.06
N HIS A 696 30.06 15.93 2.42
CA HIS A 696 29.97 16.48 1.06
C HIS A 696 30.71 15.67 -0.02
N PHE A 697 30.83 14.36 0.16
CA PHE A 697 31.51 13.46 -0.77
C PHE A 697 30.59 12.91 -1.85
N PHE A 698 29.32 12.67 -1.54
CA PHE A 698 28.36 12.06 -2.46
C PHE A 698 27.58 13.11 -3.26
N ASP A 699 27.31 12.79 -4.52
CA ASP A 699 26.42 13.56 -5.39
C ASP A 699 24.96 13.14 -5.22
N ALA A 700 24.74 11.84 -4.96
CA ALA A 700 23.43 11.30 -4.64
C ALA A 700 23.50 10.24 -3.55
N VAL A 701 22.49 10.20 -2.70
CA VAL A 701 22.18 9.05 -1.83
C VAL A 701 20.84 8.49 -2.26
N ILE A 702 20.81 7.19 -2.50
CA ILE A 702 19.61 6.43 -2.85
C ILE A 702 19.43 5.28 -1.86
N GLY A 703 18.31 4.57 -1.94
CA GLY A 703 18.14 3.31 -1.19
C GLY A 703 16.84 3.27 -0.39
N ASN A 704 16.64 2.13 0.25
CA ASN A 704 15.56 1.92 1.22
C ASN A 704 16.18 1.87 2.61
N ILE A 705 16.00 2.92 3.41
CA ILE A 705 16.62 2.97 4.74
C ILE A 705 15.84 2.08 5.71
N PRO A 706 16.47 1.50 6.74
CA PRO A 706 15.77 0.63 7.67
C PRO A 706 14.69 1.37 8.48
N PHE A 707 13.56 0.69 8.72
CA PHE A 707 12.42 1.19 9.49
C PHE A 707 12.34 0.45 10.82
N ASN A 708 12.54 1.16 11.94
CA ASN A 708 12.43 0.62 13.28
C ASN A 708 12.45 1.78 14.31
N SER A 709 12.04 1.56 15.56
CA SER A 709 12.21 2.52 16.64
C SER A 709 13.59 2.43 17.33
N ILE A 710 14.47 1.52 16.93
CA ILE A 710 15.82 1.45 17.50
C ILE A 710 16.64 2.72 17.26
N ARG A 711 17.66 2.89 18.10
CA ARG A 711 18.64 3.98 18.02
C ARG A 711 20.00 3.41 17.63
N VAL A 712 20.75 4.20 16.90
CA VAL A 712 22.12 3.87 16.48
C VAL A 712 23.10 4.66 17.35
N ASP A 713 24.07 3.96 17.93
CA ASP A 713 25.13 4.59 18.71
C ASP A 713 26.21 5.17 17.78
N ASP A 714 25.99 6.42 17.36
CA ASP A 714 26.96 7.22 16.60
C ASP A 714 27.24 8.52 17.38
N PRO A 715 28.45 8.68 17.95
CA PRO A 715 28.79 9.83 18.80
C PRO A 715 28.48 11.20 18.19
N ARG A 716 28.52 11.34 16.86
CA ARG A 716 28.21 12.60 16.16
C ARG A 716 26.73 12.97 16.26
N TYR A 717 25.84 11.96 16.31
CA TYR A 717 24.39 12.13 16.23
C TYR A 717 23.65 11.80 17.53
N ASN A 718 24.30 11.12 18.49
CA ASN A 718 23.70 10.72 19.77
C ASN A 718 22.95 11.84 20.51
N ARG A 719 23.46 13.09 20.45
CA ARG A 719 22.82 14.28 21.05
C ARG A 719 21.42 14.58 20.51
N HIS A 720 21.11 14.14 19.29
CA HIS A 720 19.84 14.40 18.63
C HIS A 720 18.77 13.39 19.03
N ASN A 721 19.20 12.21 19.48
CA ASN A 721 18.33 11.09 19.87
C ASN A 721 17.46 10.62 18.69
N PHE A 722 18.08 10.47 17.52
CA PHE A 722 17.40 10.02 16.31
C PHE A 722 17.02 8.54 16.39
N ARG A 723 15.84 8.23 15.86
CA ARG A 723 15.46 6.87 15.47
C ARG A 723 16.26 6.45 14.25
N ILE A 724 16.35 5.15 13.95
CA ILE A 724 17.21 4.66 12.87
C ILE A 724 16.91 5.33 11.52
N HIS A 725 15.63 5.49 11.14
CA HIS A 725 15.26 6.15 9.88
C HIS A 725 15.68 7.64 9.84
N ASP A 726 15.54 8.38 10.93
CA ASP A 726 16.01 9.77 11.04
C ASP A 726 17.53 9.85 10.99
N TYR A 727 18.21 8.90 11.64
CA TYR A 727 19.67 8.83 11.71
C TYR A 727 20.26 8.62 10.32
N PHE A 728 19.71 7.66 9.55
CA PHE A 728 20.13 7.39 8.18
C PHE A 728 19.95 8.62 7.29
N LEU A 729 18.82 9.33 7.40
CA LEU A 729 18.60 10.60 6.68
C LEU A 729 19.60 11.68 7.09
N ALA A 730 19.77 11.90 8.40
CA ALA A 730 20.66 12.94 8.92
C ALA A 730 22.11 12.71 8.48
N LYS A 731 22.61 11.48 8.60
CA LYS A 731 23.97 11.14 8.18
C LYS A 731 24.15 11.19 6.67
N SER A 732 23.15 10.75 5.91
CA SER A 732 23.16 10.86 4.44
C SER A 732 23.25 12.32 3.99
N LEU A 733 22.49 13.23 4.62
CA LEU A 733 22.53 14.65 4.29
C LEU A 733 23.86 15.32 4.61
N ASP A 734 24.49 14.96 5.73
CA ASP A 734 25.82 15.45 6.08
C ASP A 734 26.88 14.97 5.06
N GLN A 735 26.71 13.78 4.48
CA GLN A 735 27.63 13.19 3.50
C GLN A 735 27.38 13.63 2.05
N VAL A 736 26.19 14.17 1.74
CA VAL A 736 25.87 14.71 0.41
C VAL A 736 26.40 16.14 0.26
N ARG A 737 26.93 16.46 -0.92
CA ARG A 737 27.44 17.81 -1.20
C ARG A 737 26.31 18.82 -1.37
N PRO A 738 26.57 20.13 -1.16
CA PRO A 738 25.60 21.16 -1.52
C PRO A 738 25.13 21.02 -2.97
N GLY A 739 23.81 20.94 -3.16
CA GLY A 739 23.17 20.72 -4.46
C GLY A 739 23.12 19.25 -4.91
N GLY A 740 23.62 18.31 -4.11
CA GLY A 740 23.38 16.88 -4.30
C GLY A 740 21.98 16.46 -3.84
N ILE A 741 21.60 15.21 -4.12
CA ILE A 741 20.23 14.72 -3.93
C ILE A 741 20.20 13.53 -2.97
N VAL A 742 19.28 13.54 -2.00
CA VAL A 742 18.94 12.35 -1.21
C VAL A 742 17.56 11.87 -1.66
N ALA A 743 17.51 10.69 -2.28
CA ALA A 743 16.30 10.08 -2.82
C ALA A 743 16.12 8.68 -2.23
N VAL A 744 15.55 8.62 -1.03
CA VAL A 744 15.40 7.38 -0.27
C VAL A 744 13.93 7.05 -0.01
N ILE A 745 13.64 5.76 0.13
CA ILE A 745 12.37 5.28 0.68
C ILE A 745 12.52 5.32 2.20
N THR A 746 11.61 6.01 2.88
CA THR A 746 11.59 6.18 4.34
C THR A 746 10.18 5.94 4.87
N SER A 747 10.09 5.67 6.17
CA SER A 747 8.81 5.53 6.85
C SER A 747 8.01 6.84 6.84
N LYS A 748 6.68 6.76 6.71
CA LYS A 748 5.77 7.91 6.76
C LYS A 748 5.95 8.74 8.04
N TYR A 749 6.35 8.11 9.14
CA TYR A 749 6.55 8.76 10.44
C TYR A 749 7.70 9.76 10.46
N THR A 750 8.65 9.67 9.53
CA THR A 750 9.64 10.73 9.30
C THR A 750 8.95 12.09 9.12
N MET A 751 7.83 12.11 8.40
CA MET A 751 7.04 13.32 8.14
C MET A 751 5.91 13.51 9.16
N ASP A 752 5.22 12.44 9.55
CA ASP A 752 3.93 12.55 10.25
C ASP A 752 4.03 12.58 11.78
N LYS A 753 5.15 12.15 12.38
CA LYS A 753 5.26 12.10 13.84
C LYS A 753 5.11 13.48 14.48
N ALA A 754 4.43 13.53 15.64
CA ALA A 754 4.15 14.78 16.36
C ALA A 754 5.43 15.56 16.71
N ASN A 755 6.52 14.85 17.03
CA ASN A 755 7.80 15.47 17.33
C ASN A 755 8.50 15.99 16.08
N SER A 756 8.58 17.32 15.96
CA SER A 756 9.18 18.03 14.83
C SER A 756 10.70 18.21 14.91
N LYS A 757 11.41 17.66 15.92
CA LYS A 757 12.87 17.85 16.09
C LYS A 757 13.67 17.31 14.90
N ALA A 758 13.34 16.12 14.43
CA ALA A 758 13.95 15.53 13.24
C ALA A 758 13.67 16.38 11.99
N ARG A 759 12.40 16.72 11.73
CA ARG A 759 12.04 17.60 10.61
C ARG A 759 12.74 18.96 10.63
N ARG A 760 12.93 19.56 11.81
CA ARG A 760 13.71 20.81 11.95
C ARG A 760 15.18 20.61 11.62
N TYR A 761 15.80 19.51 12.04
CA TYR A 761 17.18 19.19 11.67
C TYR A 761 17.32 19.04 10.16
N LEU A 762 16.43 18.26 9.53
CA LEU A 762 16.43 18.03 8.08
C LEU A 762 16.19 19.34 7.32
N ALA A 763 15.22 20.16 7.75
CA ALA A 763 14.89 21.44 7.11
C ALA A 763 15.99 22.51 7.22
N LEU A 764 16.91 22.42 8.18
CA LEU A 764 18.07 23.31 8.27
C LEU A 764 19.09 23.05 7.16
N ILE A 765 19.08 21.83 6.59
CA ILE A 765 20.04 21.36 5.60
C ILE A 765 19.40 21.31 4.20
N LEU A 766 18.07 21.18 4.13
CA LEU A 766 17.31 20.96 2.89
C LEU A 766 16.58 22.21 2.36
N SER A 767 16.48 22.31 1.02
CA SER A 767 15.25 22.82 0.38
C SER A 767 14.40 21.61 -0.01
N ILE A 768 13.36 21.31 0.77
CA ILE A 768 12.57 20.10 0.54
C ILE A 768 11.62 20.32 -0.65
N LEU A 769 11.71 19.45 -1.66
CA LEU A 769 10.65 19.16 -2.62
C LEU A 769 10.04 17.82 -2.18
N VAL A 770 8.84 17.85 -1.61
CA VAL A 770 8.08 16.64 -1.29
C VAL A 770 7.26 16.29 -2.53
N ASP A 771 7.62 15.19 -3.20
CA ASP A 771 6.73 14.50 -4.14
C ASP A 771 6.26 13.23 -3.43
N THR A 772 5.11 13.30 -2.77
CA THR A 772 4.45 12.13 -2.15
C THR A 772 3.85 11.29 -3.27
N PHE A 773 4.61 10.33 -3.79
CA PHE A 773 4.16 9.53 -4.94
C PHE A 773 3.10 8.45 -4.61
N PHE A 774 2.57 8.42 -3.38
CA PHE A 774 1.50 7.50 -2.97
C PHE A 774 0.25 8.15 -2.34
N SER A 775 0.13 9.47 -2.33
CA SER A 775 -1.18 10.10 -2.13
C SER A 775 -1.28 11.40 -2.93
N ARG A 776 -2.06 11.32 -4.00
CA ARG A 776 -2.76 12.41 -4.70
C ARG A 776 -2.01 13.70 -5.04
N ILE A 777 -2.12 14.01 -6.33
CA ILE A 777 -1.88 15.27 -7.00
C ILE A 777 -2.36 16.49 -6.17
N SER A 778 -1.44 17.45 -5.97
CA SER A 778 -1.60 18.90 -5.74
C SER A 778 -1.02 19.43 -4.42
N LEU A 779 0.14 20.09 -4.52
CA LEU A 779 0.33 21.48 -4.06
C LEU A 779 1.76 21.98 -4.35
N THR A 780 1.94 22.64 -5.49
CA THR A 780 2.94 23.72 -5.60
C THR A 780 2.45 24.93 -4.80
N MET A 781 3.33 25.57 -4.03
CA MET A 781 3.59 27.02 -4.05
C MET A 781 4.72 27.39 -3.07
N LEU A 782 5.89 27.70 -3.64
CA LEU A 782 6.98 28.46 -3.01
C LEU A 782 6.63 29.95 -2.99
N PRO A 783 6.88 30.71 -1.91
CA PRO A 783 6.99 32.17 -2.00
C PRO A 783 8.45 32.55 -2.31
N VAL A 784 8.64 33.17 -3.48
CA VAL A 784 9.89 33.87 -3.85
C VAL A 784 9.85 35.30 -3.31
N PRO A 785 10.89 35.80 -2.63
CA PRO A 785 11.11 37.24 -2.50
C PRO A 785 11.86 37.77 -3.73
N ASN A 786 11.25 38.77 -4.38
CA ASN A 786 11.78 39.55 -5.50
C ASN A 786 13.29 39.88 -5.44
N SER A 787 14.00 39.65 -6.55
CA SER A 787 14.72 40.74 -7.24
C SER A 787 15.15 40.36 -8.67
N HIS A 788 14.54 41.05 -9.62
CA HIS A 788 14.97 41.44 -10.97
C HIS A 788 15.63 40.46 -11.97
N ASN A 789 14.92 40.40 -13.12
CA ASN A 789 15.37 40.28 -14.51
C ASN A 789 15.53 38.88 -15.16
N THR A 790 14.46 38.53 -15.88
CA THR A 790 14.44 38.07 -17.29
C THR A 790 15.34 36.91 -17.70
N SER A 791 14.75 35.74 -17.96
CA SER A 791 14.32 35.31 -19.31
C SER A 791 13.86 33.85 -19.25
N CYS A 792 12.62 33.63 -19.67
CA CYS A 792 11.99 32.32 -19.77
C CYS A 792 12.37 31.68 -21.12
N VAL A 793 12.95 30.47 -21.09
CA VAL A 793 12.85 29.48 -22.18
C VAL A 793 12.72 28.11 -21.51
N LEU A 794 11.57 27.49 -21.73
CA LEU A 794 11.23 26.12 -21.34
C LEU A 794 11.97 25.13 -22.23
N SER A 795 12.63 24.14 -21.61
CA SER A 795 12.92 22.81 -22.17
C SER A 795 13.25 21.86 -21.03
#